data_AF-A0A954QFR2-F1
#
_entry.id   AF-A0A954QFR2-F1
#
_cell.length_a   1.000
_cell.length_b   1.000
_cell.length_c   1.000
_cell.angle_alpha   90.00
_cell.angle_beta   90.00
_cell.angle_gamma   90.00
#
_symmetry.space_group_name_H-M   'P 1'
#
loop_
_entity.id
_entity.type
_entity.pdbx_description
1 polymer ?
#
loop_
_entity_poly.entity_id
_entity_poly.type
_entity_poly.pdbx_seq_one_letter_code
_entity_poly.pdbx_strand_id
1 'polypeptide(L)'
;IRYVKEKYGEDNVAQIGTFGTLAARAAIKDVGRALGIPLGRVNEVTNMVPEELHITLDKAIEKSEELKKTYDGDPEIRELLDLARRIEGLARNVGTHAAAVVIADKPLTEYVPLCRVSGKEDIITQWSMGDVEAAGLLKMDFLGLRNLTILRKAVDIIEQTTGERIDPLKFPLDDKPTFALLQRGETKGVFQLESGGIRDLLQRMKPDHFHDIIATNALYRPGPLEGGMVDDYVAVKHGRKEAEYKHPVLRDVLSETHGVMVYQEQVMRILNRLGGIELAKAYTCIKAISKKKESLIAQNYEKFIEGAVAAGLAKKDAEEIWNLIVKFAGYGFNKSHSTAYALIAYQTAYLKSHYSVEFMAALLSGDIPGRNFKKKDALVEHMEDCARMGIEVIAPDVNHSDVDFSVADGKIYFALSAIKGCGGGAGESIEAERKQNGKFQDLFDFCERLDPGQCNRATIETLIKAGAFDSFGAKRSQLMAILERAMQSGAAALADRRSGQRSLFGEIEEATTAAPVVTLPDIPELEEREKLNMEKEVLGFYLSSHPLAEYADSFATFCSHTSTELAELPDRAEVTLGGMISSIKMAHIRKVRPGVTATKYANFDLEDVNGATRCILWPDDFAMYGELVQADAILAARGVIDRRGGGDEINFIVNELIPIDQLSARYTRGIALRLHEETHGERALTQLREILRGYPGECEVQLVLSLADGGRVQLRLGNVKVDVTPELRRRVDELLGTSNVRLLTSHGDSKRKRAAPAAAAARS
;
A
#
# COMPACT_ATOMS: atom_id res chain seq x y z
N ILE A 1 -16.23 -11.54 -25.17
CA ILE A 1 -17.25 -10.75 -25.91
C ILE A 1 -17.12 -10.95 -27.42
N ARG A 2 -15.98 -10.61 -28.06
CA ARG A 2 -15.77 -10.81 -29.51
C ARG A 2 -16.19 -12.18 -30.03
N TYR A 3 -15.71 -13.26 -29.41
CA TYR A 3 -16.13 -14.63 -29.74
C TYR A 3 -17.66 -14.85 -29.71
N VAL A 4 -18.37 -14.24 -28.76
CA VAL A 4 -19.83 -14.38 -28.62
C VAL A 4 -20.53 -13.65 -29.77
N LYS A 5 -20.05 -12.46 -30.14
CA LYS A 5 -20.54 -11.72 -31.30
C LYS A 5 -20.33 -12.48 -32.60
N GLU A 6 -19.13 -13.02 -32.81
CA GLU A 6 -18.81 -13.85 -33.99
C GLU A 6 -19.67 -15.12 -34.06
N LYS A 7 -19.96 -15.74 -32.93
CA LYS A 7 -20.72 -17.00 -32.86
C LYS A 7 -22.23 -16.82 -33.01
N TYR A 8 -22.80 -15.79 -32.39
CA TYR A 8 -24.26 -15.60 -32.34
C TYR A 8 -24.77 -14.49 -33.27
N GLY A 9 -23.87 -13.77 -33.95
CA GLY A 9 -24.18 -12.64 -34.82
C GLY A 9 -23.95 -11.30 -34.12
N GLU A 10 -23.30 -10.37 -34.83
CA GLU A 10 -22.97 -9.03 -34.30
C GLU A 10 -24.23 -8.26 -33.86
N ASP A 11 -25.32 -8.39 -34.61
CA ASP A 11 -26.59 -7.71 -34.33
C ASP A 11 -27.37 -8.31 -33.15
N ASN A 12 -27.01 -9.53 -32.73
CA ASN A 12 -27.71 -10.29 -31.68
C ASN A 12 -27.07 -10.11 -30.30
N VAL A 13 -25.91 -9.43 -30.23
CA VAL A 13 -25.09 -9.34 -29.02
C VAL A 13 -24.65 -7.91 -28.77
N ALA A 14 -25.06 -7.35 -27.63
CA ALA A 14 -24.65 -6.01 -27.21
C ALA A 14 -24.27 -5.98 -25.73
N GLN A 15 -23.50 -4.99 -25.33
CA GLN A 15 -23.32 -4.72 -23.90
C GLN A 15 -24.54 -3.99 -23.35
N ILE A 16 -24.82 -4.15 -22.06
CA ILE A 16 -25.93 -3.44 -21.43
C ILE A 16 -25.51 -1.99 -21.11
N GLY A 17 -26.41 -1.04 -21.36
CA GLY A 17 -26.22 0.35 -20.95
C GLY A 17 -26.39 0.54 -19.45
N THR A 18 -25.54 1.40 -18.88
CA THR A 18 -25.65 1.86 -17.49
C THR A 18 -25.87 3.36 -17.45
N PHE A 19 -26.71 3.80 -16.52
CA PHE A 19 -27.05 5.20 -16.34
C PHE A 19 -26.48 5.66 -15.00
N GLY A 20 -25.41 6.46 -15.06
CA GLY A 20 -24.84 7.05 -13.86
C GLY A 20 -25.78 8.13 -13.33
N THR A 21 -26.24 7.99 -12.09
CA THR A 21 -27.06 9.01 -11.43
C THR A 21 -26.20 9.98 -10.62
N LEU A 22 -26.72 11.18 -10.38
CA LEU A 22 -26.06 12.17 -9.53
C LEU A 22 -26.15 11.75 -8.06
N ALA A 23 -25.05 11.19 -7.54
CA ALA A 23 -24.88 11.02 -6.09
C ALA A 23 -24.69 12.39 -5.39
N ALA A 24 -24.99 12.48 -4.09
CA ALA A 24 -24.94 13.70 -3.29
C ALA A 24 -23.72 14.59 -3.58
N ARG A 25 -22.51 14.03 -3.46
CA ARG A 25 -21.23 14.74 -3.70
C ARG A 25 -21.07 15.20 -5.15
N ALA A 26 -21.56 14.44 -6.12
CA ALA A 26 -21.48 14.79 -7.53
C ALA A 26 -22.48 15.90 -7.90
N ALA A 27 -23.67 15.89 -7.29
CA ALA A 27 -24.66 16.96 -7.43
C ALA A 27 -24.10 18.30 -6.92
N ILE A 28 -23.47 18.31 -5.74
CA ILE A 28 -22.80 19.51 -5.20
C ILE A 28 -21.76 20.06 -6.18
N LYS A 29 -20.88 19.19 -6.70
CA LYS A 29 -19.82 19.62 -7.63
C LYS A 29 -20.35 20.23 -8.92
N ASP A 30 -21.38 19.62 -9.50
CA ASP A 30 -21.95 20.06 -10.75
C ASP A 30 -22.69 21.40 -10.61
N VAL A 31 -23.50 21.55 -9.56
CA VAL A 31 -24.18 22.82 -9.26
C VAL A 31 -23.15 23.90 -8.91
N GLY A 32 -22.13 23.59 -8.10
CA GLY A 32 -21.10 24.56 -7.71
C GLY A 32 -20.35 25.11 -8.92
N ARG A 33 -20.03 24.23 -9.89
CA ARG A 33 -19.45 24.66 -11.17
C ARG A 33 -20.40 25.52 -11.99
N ALA A 34 -21.70 25.20 -12.01
CA ALA A 34 -22.70 25.98 -12.75
C ALA A 34 -22.94 27.37 -12.14
N LEU A 35 -22.86 27.48 -10.81
CA LEU A 35 -22.94 28.74 -10.07
C LEU A 35 -21.64 29.55 -10.09
N GLY A 36 -20.54 29.00 -10.64
CA GLY A 36 -19.25 29.68 -10.69
C GLY A 36 -18.50 29.72 -9.35
N ILE A 37 -18.88 28.88 -8.39
CA ILE A 37 -18.23 28.80 -7.07
C ILE A 37 -16.82 28.22 -7.24
N PRO A 38 -15.77 28.84 -6.63
CA PRO A 38 -14.41 28.35 -6.73
C PRO A 38 -14.26 26.86 -6.31
N LEU A 39 -13.49 26.09 -7.09
CA LEU A 39 -13.37 24.64 -6.89
C LEU A 39 -12.90 24.25 -5.47
N GLY A 40 -12.02 25.06 -4.86
CA GLY A 40 -11.59 24.86 -3.47
C GLY A 40 -12.77 24.86 -2.50
N ARG A 41 -13.65 25.85 -2.62
CA ARG A 41 -14.84 26.02 -1.78
C ARG A 41 -15.86 24.90 -1.99
N VAL A 42 -16.07 24.49 -3.24
CA VAL A 42 -16.93 23.34 -3.57
C VAL A 42 -16.40 22.04 -2.95
N ASN A 43 -15.07 21.85 -2.98
CA ASN A 43 -14.44 20.67 -2.37
C ASN A 43 -14.55 20.68 -0.84
N GLU A 44 -14.43 21.84 -0.19
CA GLU A 44 -14.68 21.98 1.26
C GLU A 44 -16.07 21.46 1.64
N VAL A 45 -17.12 21.96 0.98
CA VAL A 45 -18.51 21.54 1.24
C VAL A 45 -18.71 20.06 0.93
N THR A 46 -18.13 19.57 -0.18
CA THR A 46 -18.22 18.15 -0.55
C THR A 46 -17.59 17.25 0.51
N ASN A 47 -16.50 17.68 1.16
CA ASN A 47 -15.81 16.90 2.18
C ASN A 47 -16.59 16.80 3.50
N MET A 48 -17.52 17.72 3.75
CA MET A 48 -18.41 17.69 4.92
C MET A 48 -19.53 16.63 4.80
N VAL A 49 -19.77 16.07 3.61
CA VAL A 49 -20.76 15.01 3.39
C VAL A 49 -20.23 13.68 3.92
N PRO A 50 -20.91 12.98 4.84
CA PRO A 50 -20.42 11.70 5.37
C PRO A 50 -20.20 10.63 4.29
N GLU A 51 -19.17 9.80 4.46
CA GLU A 51 -18.88 8.66 3.58
C GLU A 51 -19.73 7.45 3.95
N GLU A 52 -21.01 7.51 3.60
CA GLU A 52 -21.97 6.41 3.81
C GLU A 52 -22.57 5.97 2.46
N LEU A 53 -22.73 4.64 2.30
CA LEU A 53 -23.25 4.07 1.08
C LEU A 53 -24.69 4.54 0.85
N HIS A 54 -24.96 5.12 -0.33
CA HIS A 54 -26.28 5.65 -0.70
C HIS A 54 -26.78 6.78 0.22
N ILE A 55 -25.88 7.58 0.81
CA ILE A 55 -26.27 8.80 1.52
C ILE A 55 -26.95 9.80 0.56
N THR A 56 -28.04 10.40 1.02
CA THR A 56 -28.72 11.49 0.34
C THR A 56 -28.32 12.82 0.96
N LEU A 57 -28.46 13.93 0.24
CA LEU A 57 -28.16 15.26 0.78
C LEU A 57 -29.00 15.59 2.03
N ASP A 58 -30.25 15.13 2.10
CA ASP A 58 -31.11 15.27 3.28
C ASP A 58 -30.48 14.62 4.51
N LYS A 59 -30.07 13.35 4.39
CA LYS A 59 -29.43 12.60 5.47
C LYS A 59 -28.05 13.17 5.80
N ALA A 60 -27.33 13.68 4.82
CA ALA A 60 -26.02 14.30 5.02
C ALA A 60 -26.13 15.55 5.91
N ILE A 61 -27.12 16.41 5.64
CA ILE A 61 -27.39 17.62 6.45
C ILE A 61 -27.85 17.23 7.86
N GLU A 62 -28.65 16.18 8.01
CA GLU A 62 -29.07 15.69 9.34
C GLU A 62 -27.91 15.13 10.17
N LYS A 63 -27.00 14.39 9.53
CA LYS A 63 -25.91 13.67 10.22
C LYS A 63 -24.65 14.51 10.44
N SER A 64 -24.37 15.47 9.56
CA SER A 64 -23.17 16.31 9.63
C SER A 64 -23.50 17.66 10.22
N GLU A 65 -23.13 17.88 11.49
CA GLU A 65 -23.33 19.17 12.17
C GLU A 65 -22.60 20.31 11.46
N GLU A 66 -21.43 20.04 10.88
CA GLU A 66 -20.64 21.02 10.14
C GLU A 66 -21.38 21.43 8.85
N LEU A 67 -21.83 20.46 8.05
CA LEU A 67 -22.58 20.73 6.83
C LEU A 67 -23.88 21.51 7.12
N LYS A 68 -24.56 21.16 8.22
CA LYS A 68 -25.76 21.85 8.67
C LYS A 68 -25.47 23.31 9.05
N LYS A 69 -24.42 23.56 9.83
CA LYS A 69 -23.99 24.91 10.19
C LYS A 69 -23.65 25.75 8.95
N THR A 70 -22.96 25.16 7.97
CA THR A 70 -22.64 25.85 6.72
C THR A 70 -23.91 26.14 5.90
N TYR A 71 -24.85 25.20 5.82
CA TYR A 71 -26.15 25.40 5.18
C TYR A 71 -27.00 26.49 5.87
N ASP A 72 -26.94 26.57 7.20
CA ASP A 72 -27.68 27.54 7.99
C ASP A 72 -27.04 28.94 7.99
N GLY A 73 -25.71 29.02 7.86
CA GLY A 73 -24.93 30.26 8.01
C GLY A 73 -24.49 30.94 6.71
N ASP A 74 -24.39 30.22 5.59
CA ASP A 74 -23.85 30.72 4.32
C ASP A 74 -24.92 30.68 3.20
N PRO A 75 -25.46 31.84 2.75
CA PRO A 75 -26.51 31.89 1.74
C PRO A 75 -26.11 31.28 0.38
N GLU A 76 -24.85 31.42 -0.03
CA GLU A 76 -24.36 30.88 -1.30
C GLU A 76 -24.33 29.34 -1.25
N ILE A 77 -23.90 28.78 -0.11
CA ILE A 77 -23.89 27.33 0.10
C ILE A 77 -25.30 26.77 0.31
N ARG A 78 -26.21 27.53 0.91
CA ARG A 78 -27.63 27.15 0.99
C ARG A 78 -28.23 26.98 -0.41
N GLU A 79 -28.05 27.96 -1.28
CA GLU A 79 -28.53 27.91 -2.66
C GLU A 79 -27.93 26.72 -3.42
N LEU A 80 -26.60 26.52 -3.30
CA LEU A 80 -25.89 25.38 -3.86
C LEU A 80 -26.52 24.04 -3.45
N LEU A 81 -26.75 23.85 -2.14
CA LEU A 81 -27.27 22.59 -1.59
C LEU A 81 -28.74 22.38 -1.94
N ASP A 82 -29.57 23.42 -1.92
CA ASP A 82 -30.98 23.33 -2.30
C ASP A 82 -31.16 22.95 -3.78
N LEU A 83 -30.34 23.50 -4.66
CA LEU A 83 -30.31 23.12 -6.08
C LEU A 83 -29.76 21.70 -6.26
N ALA A 84 -28.70 21.33 -5.53
CA ALA A 84 -28.13 19.99 -5.59
C ALA A 84 -29.15 18.92 -5.15
N ARG A 85 -29.97 19.19 -4.12
CA ARG A 85 -31.06 18.32 -3.67
C ARG A 85 -32.11 18.05 -4.75
N ARG A 86 -32.38 19.02 -5.62
CA ARG A 86 -33.37 18.87 -6.70
C ARG A 86 -32.88 18.00 -7.86
N ILE A 87 -31.56 17.90 -8.05
CA ILE A 87 -30.96 17.12 -9.15
C ILE A 87 -30.34 15.79 -8.68
N GLU A 88 -30.23 15.58 -7.36
CA GLU A 88 -29.80 14.31 -6.79
C GLU A 88 -30.66 13.15 -7.32
N GLY A 89 -30.01 12.07 -7.72
CA GLY A 89 -30.66 10.88 -8.26
C GLY A 89 -31.05 10.96 -9.74
N LEU A 90 -31.00 12.14 -10.37
CA LEU A 90 -31.23 12.26 -11.82
C LEU A 90 -30.12 11.57 -12.61
N ALA A 91 -30.48 11.02 -13.77
CA ALA A 91 -29.52 10.43 -14.70
C ALA A 91 -28.62 11.54 -15.27
N ARG A 92 -27.31 11.32 -15.21
CA ARG A 92 -26.26 12.26 -15.62
C ARG A 92 -25.62 11.85 -16.94
N ASN A 93 -25.16 10.61 -16.99
CA ASN A 93 -24.33 10.10 -18.09
C ASN A 93 -24.81 8.71 -18.51
N VAL A 94 -24.64 8.40 -19.79
CA VAL A 94 -24.76 7.04 -20.32
C VAL A 94 -23.36 6.42 -20.37
N GLY A 95 -23.24 5.19 -19.88
CA GLY A 95 -22.03 4.40 -19.92
C GLY A 95 -22.31 2.96 -20.32
N THR A 96 -21.25 2.21 -20.56
CA THR A 96 -21.33 0.76 -20.82
C THR A 96 -21.20 0.01 -19.50
N HIS A 97 -22.05 -0.98 -19.26
CA HIS A 97 -21.89 -1.87 -18.10
C HIS A 97 -20.53 -2.57 -18.17
N ALA A 98 -19.81 -2.60 -17.05
CA ALA A 98 -18.47 -3.18 -16.97
C ALA A 98 -18.41 -4.71 -17.20
N ALA A 99 -19.55 -5.40 -17.34
CA ALA A 99 -19.61 -6.86 -17.38
C ALA A 99 -20.81 -7.41 -18.16
N ALA A 100 -21.99 -6.79 -17.99
CA ALA A 100 -23.22 -7.33 -18.52
C ALA A 100 -23.30 -7.23 -20.05
N VAL A 101 -23.59 -8.38 -20.68
CA VAL A 101 -23.81 -8.57 -22.10
C VAL A 101 -25.16 -9.24 -22.28
N VAL A 102 -25.93 -8.76 -23.25
CA VAL A 102 -27.19 -9.36 -23.67
C VAL A 102 -26.97 -10.18 -24.94
N ILE A 103 -27.59 -11.36 -25.00
CA ILE A 103 -27.55 -12.28 -26.14
C ILE A 103 -28.98 -12.61 -26.50
N ALA A 104 -29.36 -12.40 -27.75
CA ALA A 104 -30.69 -12.73 -28.26
C ALA A 104 -30.64 -13.76 -29.39
N ASP A 105 -31.78 -14.36 -29.71
CA ASP A 105 -31.96 -15.30 -30.82
C ASP A 105 -32.20 -14.59 -32.18
N LYS A 106 -32.48 -13.28 -32.14
CA LYS A 106 -32.72 -12.38 -33.28
C LYS A 106 -32.00 -11.05 -33.06
N PRO A 107 -31.94 -10.16 -34.08
CA PRO A 107 -31.35 -8.84 -33.92
C PRO A 107 -31.94 -8.11 -32.73
N LEU A 108 -31.07 -7.55 -31.88
CA LEU A 108 -31.49 -6.90 -30.63
C LEU A 108 -32.43 -5.72 -30.85
N THR A 109 -32.38 -5.10 -32.03
CA THR A 109 -33.29 -4.02 -32.44
C THR A 109 -34.76 -4.44 -32.54
N GLU A 110 -35.06 -5.75 -32.61
CA GLU A 110 -36.44 -6.25 -32.51
C GLU A 110 -36.98 -6.22 -31.07
N TYR A 111 -36.10 -6.21 -30.06
CA TYR A 111 -36.46 -6.34 -28.65
C TYR A 111 -36.20 -5.07 -27.85
N VAL A 112 -35.04 -4.43 -28.06
CA VAL A 112 -34.53 -3.31 -27.26
C VAL A 112 -33.90 -2.24 -28.14
N PRO A 113 -34.14 -0.95 -27.83
CA PRO A 113 -33.43 0.12 -28.51
C PRO A 113 -31.94 0.10 -28.15
N LEU A 114 -31.10 0.33 -29.15
CA LEU A 114 -29.64 0.37 -29.03
C LEU A 114 -29.12 1.80 -29.16
N CYS A 115 -27.96 2.09 -28.60
CA CYS A 115 -27.23 3.33 -28.85
C CYS A 115 -25.72 3.08 -28.87
N ARG A 116 -24.99 4.09 -29.34
CA ARG A 116 -23.53 4.11 -29.30
C ARG A 116 -23.10 5.20 -28.32
N VAL A 117 -22.16 4.90 -27.43
CA VAL A 117 -21.62 5.90 -26.51
C VAL A 117 -20.70 6.84 -27.29
N SER A 118 -20.81 8.14 -27.06
CA SER A 118 -19.97 9.14 -27.74
C SER A 118 -18.48 8.81 -27.57
N GLY A 119 -17.73 8.79 -28.67
CA GLY A 119 -16.31 8.44 -28.68
C GLY A 119 -15.98 6.95 -28.54
N LYS A 120 -16.98 6.05 -28.57
CA LYS A 120 -16.79 4.60 -28.60
C LYS A 120 -17.47 3.97 -29.81
N GLU A 121 -16.87 2.90 -30.32
CA GLU A 121 -17.49 2.11 -31.39
C GLU A 121 -18.52 1.09 -30.85
N ASP A 122 -18.40 0.71 -29.58
CA ASP A 122 -19.26 -0.29 -28.96
C ASP A 122 -20.74 0.13 -28.92
N ILE A 123 -21.59 -0.81 -29.30
CA ILE A 123 -23.05 -0.70 -29.25
C ILE A 123 -23.55 -1.22 -27.89
N ILE A 124 -24.44 -0.45 -27.27
CA ILE A 124 -25.05 -0.77 -25.98
C ILE A 124 -26.59 -0.71 -26.04
N THR A 125 -27.26 -1.33 -25.07
CA THR A 125 -28.71 -1.15 -24.87
C THR A 125 -29.02 0.25 -24.31
N GLN A 126 -30.13 0.85 -24.73
CA GLN A 126 -30.68 2.05 -24.08
C GLN A 126 -31.48 1.73 -22.81
N TRP A 127 -31.73 0.45 -22.55
CA TRP A 127 -32.39 -0.02 -21.34
C TRP A 127 -31.37 -0.43 -20.29
N SER A 128 -31.73 -0.22 -19.02
CA SER A 128 -30.89 -0.60 -17.89
C SER A 128 -30.94 -2.11 -17.67
N MET A 129 -30.02 -2.63 -16.86
CA MET A 129 -29.93 -4.07 -16.58
C MET A 129 -31.25 -4.69 -16.12
N GLY A 130 -31.97 -4.03 -15.21
CA GLY A 130 -33.24 -4.57 -14.69
C GLY A 130 -34.34 -4.62 -15.76
N ASP A 131 -34.36 -3.63 -16.66
CA ASP A 131 -35.36 -3.55 -17.73
C ASP A 131 -35.09 -4.59 -18.82
N VAL A 132 -33.82 -4.82 -19.16
CA VAL A 132 -33.41 -5.88 -20.10
C VAL A 132 -33.76 -7.26 -19.57
N GLU A 133 -33.52 -7.53 -18.28
CA GLU A 133 -33.91 -8.80 -17.64
C GLU A 133 -35.44 -8.96 -17.59
N ALA A 134 -36.18 -7.89 -17.26
CA ALA A 134 -37.65 -7.91 -17.25
C ALA A 134 -38.27 -8.14 -18.63
N ALA A 135 -37.57 -7.75 -19.70
CA ALA A 135 -37.94 -8.02 -21.08
C ALA A 135 -37.73 -9.51 -21.48
N GLY A 136 -37.15 -10.33 -20.61
CA GLY A 136 -36.95 -11.76 -20.84
C GLY A 136 -35.70 -12.10 -21.66
N LEU A 137 -34.79 -11.15 -21.85
CA LEU A 137 -33.56 -11.37 -22.62
C LEU A 137 -32.49 -12.06 -21.78
N LEU A 138 -31.69 -12.92 -22.43
CA LEU A 138 -30.60 -13.61 -21.77
C LEU A 138 -29.46 -12.64 -21.48
N LYS A 139 -29.18 -12.47 -20.19
CA LYS A 139 -28.05 -11.69 -19.68
C LYS A 139 -26.92 -12.61 -19.23
N MET A 140 -25.69 -12.28 -19.64
CA MET A 140 -24.45 -12.91 -19.18
C MET A 140 -23.49 -11.84 -18.65
N ASP A 141 -22.80 -12.11 -17.55
CA ASP A 141 -21.78 -11.21 -17.00
C ASP A 141 -20.36 -11.69 -17.34
N PHE A 142 -19.61 -10.87 -18.07
CA PHE A 142 -18.18 -11.08 -18.35
C PHE A 142 -17.35 -10.08 -17.54
N LEU A 143 -16.90 -10.48 -16.35
CA LEU A 143 -16.14 -9.60 -15.47
C LEU A 143 -14.65 -9.59 -15.84
N GLY A 144 -14.07 -8.39 -15.92
CA GLY A 144 -12.61 -8.23 -15.93
C GLY A 144 -12.08 -8.26 -14.50
N LEU A 145 -11.51 -9.39 -14.06
CA LEU A 145 -10.95 -9.52 -12.72
C LEU A 145 -9.42 -9.35 -12.77
N ARG A 146 -8.92 -8.23 -12.23
CA ARG A 146 -7.49 -7.89 -12.20
C ARG A 146 -6.61 -9.00 -11.62
N ASN A 147 -7.09 -9.70 -10.59
CA ASN A 147 -6.32 -10.80 -9.97
C ASN A 147 -6.14 -12.02 -10.89
N LEU A 148 -7.04 -12.28 -11.83
CA LEU A 148 -6.81 -13.33 -12.83
C LEU A 148 -5.71 -12.93 -13.81
N THR A 149 -5.61 -11.64 -14.14
CA THR A 149 -4.49 -11.11 -14.94
C THR A 149 -3.18 -11.24 -14.17
N ILE A 150 -3.16 -10.92 -12.88
CA ILE A 150 -1.96 -11.07 -12.02
C ILE A 150 -1.56 -12.55 -11.93
N LEU A 151 -2.49 -13.46 -11.67
CA LEU A 151 -2.24 -14.90 -11.66
C LEU A 151 -1.68 -15.39 -12.99
N ARG A 152 -2.25 -14.93 -14.10
CA ARG A 152 -1.74 -15.29 -15.43
C ARG A 152 -0.31 -14.79 -15.65
N LYS A 153 -0.04 -13.52 -15.34
CA LYS A 153 1.31 -12.94 -15.41
C LYS A 153 2.30 -13.70 -14.54
N ALA A 154 1.92 -14.07 -13.31
CA ALA A 154 2.78 -14.84 -12.42
C ALA A 154 3.15 -16.20 -13.04
N VAL A 155 2.19 -16.93 -13.61
CA VAL A 155 2.46 -18.19 -14.31
C VAL A 155 3.38 -17.98 -15.52
N ASP A 156 3.14 -16.93 -16.32
CA ASP A 156 3.97 -16.63 -17.49
C ASP A 156 5.42 -16.26 -17.08
N ILE A 157 5.62 -15.50 -16.00
CA ILE A 157 6.95 -15.18 -15.46
C ILE A 157 7.63 -16.43 -14.90
N ILE A 158 6.91 -17.29 -14.16
CA ILE A 158 7.46 -18.55 -13.64
C ILE A 158 7.91 -19.47 -14.79
N GLU A 159 7.12 -19.56 -15.86
CA GLU A 159 7.49 -20.32 -17.05
C GLU A 159 8.75 -19.75 -17.71
N GLN A 160 8.90 -18.42 -17.75
CA GLN A 160 10.09 -17.75 -18.30
C GLN A 160 11.34 -17.97 -17.45
N THR A 161 11.22 -17.96 -16.12
CA THR A 161 12.38 -18.08 -15.21
C THR A 161 12.79 -19.52 -14.94
N THR A 162 11.82 -20.44 -14.88
CA THR A 162 12.06 -21.85 -14.53
C THR A 162 12.03 -22.80 -15.71
N GLY A 163 11.41 -22.41 -16.83
CA GLY A 163 11.12 -23.27 -17.97
C GLY A 163 9.94 -24.23 -17.76
N GLU A 164 9.31 -24.24 -16.57
CA GLU A 164 8.16 -25.08 -16.25
C GLU A 164 6.88 -24.25 -16.12
N ARG A 165 5.83 -24.69 -16.79
CA ARG A 165 4.51 -24.07 -16.69
C ARG A 165 3.67 -24.74 -15.62
N ILE A 166 3.45 -24.03 -14.52
CA ILE A 166 2.62 -24.51 -13.41
C ILE A 166 1.12 -24.34 -13.68
N ASP A 167 0.31 -25.19 -13.05
CA ASP A 167 -1.16 -25.14 -13.11
C ASP A 167 -1.75 -24.78 -11.73
N PRO A 168 -2.22 -23.53 -11.52
CA PRO A 168 -2.80 -23.12 -10.25
C PRO A 168 -4.02 -23.91 -9.79
N LEU A 169 -4.69 -24.66 -10.67
CA LEU A 169 -5.81 -25.52 -10.28
C LEU A 169 -5.37 -26.83 -9.62
N LYS A 170 -4.09 -27.18 -9.70
CA LYS A 170 -3.52 -28.41 -9.14
C LYS A 170 -2.78 -28.21 -7.83
N PHE A 171 -2.72 -26.99 -7.30
CA PHE A 171 -2.05 -26.73 -6.02
C PHE A 171 -2.71 -27.51 -4.88
N PRO A 172 -1.93 -28.13 -3.98
CA PRO A 172 -2.47 -28.81 -2.81
C PRO A 172 -3.17 -27.80 -1.90
N LEU A 173 -4.32 -28.13 -1.31
CA LEU A 173 -5.14 -27.23 -0.48
C LEU A 173 -4.80 -27.27 1.03
N ASP A 174 -3.79 -28.05 1.40
CA ASP A 174 -3.30 -28.32 2.76
C ASP A 174 -1.83 -27.91 2.94
N ASP A 175 -1.32 -27.02 2.09
CA ASP A 175 0.09 -26.60 2.09
C ASP A 175 0.46 -25.75 3.31
N LYS A 176 1.36 -26.29 4.15
CA LYS A 176 1.76 -25.64 5.41
C LYS A 176 2.44 -24.28 5.23
N PRO A 177 3.40 -24.09 4.29
CA PRO A 177 3.98 -22.77 4.01
C PRO A 177 2.94 -21.71 3.65
N THR A 178 1.96 -22.06 2.82
CA THR A 178 0.86 -21.16 2.44
C THR A 178 0.06 -20.71 3.67
N PHE A 179 -0.36 -21.65 4.52
CA PHE A 179 -1.07 -21.29 5.76
C PHE A 179 -0.21 -20.50 6.73
N ALA A 180 1.09 -20.81 6.85
CA ALA A 180 2.01 -20.06 7.70
C ALA A 180 2.11 -18.59 7.29
N LEU A 181 2.11 -18.28 5.98
CA LEU A 181 2.04 -16.91 5.48
C LEU A 181 0.75 -16.20 5.91
N LEU A 182 -0.41 -16.87 5.77
CA LEU A 182 -1.70 -16.33 6.21
C LEU A 182 -1.75 -16.11 7.73
N GLN A 183 -1.21 -17.04 8.52
CA GLN A 183 -1.14 -16.96 9.98
C GLN A 183 -0.28 -15.80 10.48
N ARG A 184 0.76 -15.42 9.72
CA ARG A 184 1.58 -14.22 10.02
C ARG A 184 0.92 -12.91 9.58
N GLY A 185 -0.17 -12.96 8.81
CA GLY A 185 -0.85 -11.77 8.29
C GLY A 185 -0.11 -11.09 7.12
N GLU A 186 0.79 -11.81 6.45
CA GLU A 186 1.62 -11.31 5.33
C GLU A 186 0.86 -11.26 3.99
N THR A 187 -0.42 -10.85 4.04
CA THR A 187 -1.40 -11.04 2.95
C THR A 187 -1.63 -9.81 2.07
N LYS A 188 -0.76 -8.80 2.11
CA LYS A 188 -0.79 -7.75 1.08
C LYS A 188 -0.57 -8.38 -0.30
N GLY A 189 -1.38 -8.01 -1.28
CA GLY A 189 -1.39 -8.64 -2.60
C GLY A 189 -2.03 -10.04 -2.67
N VAL A 190 -2.55 -10.58 -1.56
CA VAL A 190 -3.31 -11.83 -1.54
C VAL A 190 -4.80 -11.50 -1.70
N PHE A 191 -5.41 -12.00 -2.76
CA PHE A 191 -6.76 -11.59 -3.17
C PHE A 191 -7.79 -11.69 -2.03
N GLN A 192 -8.57 -10.62 -1.83
CA GLN A 192 -9.58 -10.44 -0.77
C GLN A 192 -9.05 -10.40 0.67
N LEU A 193 -7.80 -10.75 0.93
CA LEU A 193 -7.24 -10.90 2.27
C LEU A 193 -6.31 -9.75 2.69
N GLU A 194 -6.33 -8.63 1.98
CA GLU A 194 -5.32 -7.56 2.10
C GLU A 194 -5.62 -6.55 3.23
N SER A 195 -6.90 -6.35 3.56
CA SER A 195 -7.30 -5.27 4.45
C SER A 195 -6.73 -5.44 5.86
N GLY A 196 -6.43 -4.32 6.54
CA GLY A 196 -5.82 -4.33 7.88
C GLY A 196 -6.54 -5.22 8.90
N GLY A 197 -7.87 -5.11 9.02
CA GLY A 197 -8.57 -5.95 9.99
C GLY A 197 -8.83 -7.38 9.50
N ILE A 198 -8.77 -7.69 8.19
CA ILE A 198 -8.69 -9.10 7.77
C ILE A 198 -7.37 -9.70 8.22
N ARG A 199 -6.26 -8.96 8.09
CA ARG A 199 -4.95 -9.41 8.57
C ARG A 199 -4.95 -9.71 10.07
N ASP A 200 -5.51 -8.80 10.88
CA ASP A 200 -5.71 -9.05 12.33
C ASP A 200 -6.55 -10.32 12.57
N LEU A 201 -7.67 -10.47 11.84
CA LEU A 201 -8.48 -11.67 11.94
C LEU A 201 -7.69 -12.94 11.60
N LEU A 202 -6.89 -12.95 10.53
CA LEU A 202 -6.09 -14.11 10.13
C LEU A 202 -5.05 -14.47 11.21
N GLN A 203 -4.37 -13.47 11.80
CA GLN A 203 -3.41 -13.69 12.87
C GLN A 203 -4.05 -14.25 14.14
N ARG A 204 -5.26 -13.80 14.47
CA ARG A 204 -6.05 -14.32 15.59
C ARG A 204 -6.64 -15.70 15.33
N MET A 205 -7.21 -15.90 14.14
CA MET A 205 -7.85 -17.14 13.70
C MET A 205 -6.82 -18.26 13.50
N LYS A 206 -5.62 -17.91 13.04
CA LYS A 206 -4.56 -18.81 12.60
C LYS A 206 -5.11 -19.88 11.65
N PRO A 207 -5.47 -19.51 10.40
CA PRO A 207 -6.03 -20.47 9.44
C PRO A 207 -5.04 -21.61 9.20
N ASP A 208 -5.54 -22.83 9.21
CA ASP A 208 -4.77 -24.08 9.03
C ASP A 208 -5.48 -25.07 8.09
N HIS A 209 -6.65 -24.70 7.57
CA HIS A 209 -7.40 -25.45 6.58
C HIS A 209 -8.06 -24.51 5.56
N PHE A 210 -8.30 -24.99 4.32
CA PHE A 210 -8.92 -24.19 3.26
C PHE A 210 -10.29 -23.61 3.65
N HIS A 211 -11.04 -24.33 4.49
CA HIS A 211 -12.34 -23.88 5.02
C HIS A 211 -12.24 -22.59 5.85
N ASP A 212 -11.11 -22.32 6.52
CA ASP A 212 -10.92 -21.07 7.27
C ASP A 212 -10.87 -19.85 6.34
N ILE A 213 -10.32 -20.01 5.14
CA ILE A 213 -10.28 -18.95 4.13
C ILE A 213 -11.71 -18.64 3.66
N ILE A 214 -12.50 -19.67 3.42
CA ILE A 214 -13.92 -19.55 3.07
C ILE A 214 -14.69 -18.84 4.18
N ALA A 215 -14.39 -19.14 5.44
CA ALA A 215 -15.01 -18.54 6.61
C ALA A 215 -14.57 -17.09 6.81
N THR A 216 -13.30 -16.76 6.60
CA THR A 216 -12.76 -15.39 6.76
C THR A 216 -13.50 -14.41 5.85
N ASN A 217 -13.67 -14.77 4.57
CA ASN A 217 -14.41 -13.96 3.59
C ASN A 217 -15.89 -13.74 3.98
N ALA A 218 -16.49 -14.71 4.66
CA ALA A 218 -17.88 -14.63 5.12
C ALA A 218 -18.04 -13.85 6.44
N LEU A 219 -17.10 -14.01 7.37
CA LEU A 219 -17.16 -13.49 8.72
C LEU A 219 -16.68 -12.04 8.85
N TYR A 220 -15.75 -11.58 8.01
CA TYR A 220 -15.20 -10.23 8.14
C TYR A 220 -16.14 -9.16 7.55
N ARG A 221 -17.28 -8.91 8.21
CA ARG A 221 -18.32 -7.95 7.81
C ARG A 221 -18.95 -7.30 9.05
N PRO A 222 -19.51 -6.06 8.96
CA PRO A 222 -20.01 -5.32 10.12
C PRO A 222 -20.98 -6.10 11.03
N GLY A 223 -21.88 -6.92 10.48
CA GLY A 223 -22.81 -7.72 11.28
C GLY A 223 -22.15 -8.84 12.10
N PRO A 224 -21.46 -9.81 11.46
CA PRO A 224 -20.78 -10.88 12.20
C PRO A 224 -19.70 -10.40 13.17
N LEU A 225 -19.01 -9.28 12.86
CA LEU A 225 -18.02 -8.66 13.75
C LEU A 225 -18.68 -8.09 15.02
N GLU A 226 -19.76 -7.32 14.87
CA GLU A 226 -20.50 -6.74 16.01
C GLU A 226 -21.24 -7.82 16.83
N GLY A 227 -21.61 -8.93 16.19
CA GLY A 227 -22.38 -10.01 16.81
C GLY A 227 -21.57 -10.99 17.66
N GLY A 228 -20.26 -10.81 17.81
CA GLY A 228 -19.37 -11.72 18.56
C GLY A 228 -19.13 -13.09 17.89
N MET A 229 -19.64 -13.29 16.68
CA MET A 229 -19.57 -14.58 15.96
C MET A 229 -18.13 -14.95 15.61
N VAL A 230 -17.34 -13.94 15.25
CA VAL A 230 -15.92 -14.09 14.92
C VAL A 230 -15.13 -14.53 16.16
N ASP A 231 -15.42 -13.93 17.32
CA ASP A 231 -14.76 -14.28 18.58
C ASP A 231 -15.08 -15.71 19.00
N ASP A 232 -16.35 -16.12 18.89
CA ASP A 232 -16.79 -17.49 19.17
C ASP A 232 -16.12 -18.51 18.23
N TYR A 233 -16.07 -18.22 16.93
CA TYR A 233 -15.38 -19.08 15.95
C TYR A 233 -13.92 -19.31 16.35
N VAL A 234 -13.19 -18.22 16.64
CA VAL A 234 -11.78 -18.26 17.02
C VAL A 234 -11.58 -18.95 18.37
N ALA A 235 -12.45 -18.70 19.36
CA ALA A 235 -12.36 -19.32 20.68
C ALA A 235 -12.55 -20.84 20.62
N VAL A 236 -13.53 -21.32 19.86
CA VAL A 236 -13.79 -22.75 19.69
C VAL A 236 -12.65 -23.40 18.90
N LYS A 237 -12.20 -22.78 17.81
CA LYS A 237 -11.07 -23.28 17.02
C LYS A 237 -9.83 -23.52 17.87
N HIS A 238 -9.51 -22.60 18.78
CA HIS A 238 -8.35 -22.69 19.67
C HIS A 238 -8.61 -23.50 20.95
N GLY A 239 -9.76 -24.17 21.08
CA GLY A 239 -10.11 -24.97 22.26
C GLY A 239 -10.31 -24.16 23.55
N ARG A 240 -10.51 -22.83 23.44
CA ARG A 240 -10.81 -21.94 24.58
C ARG A 240 -12.28 -22.01 25.00
N LYS A 241 -13.13 -22.55 24.13
CA LYS A 241 -14.56 -22.79 24.31
C LYS A 241 -14.92 -24.12 23.64
N GLU A 242 -15.83 -24.88 24.21
CA GLU A 242 -16.35 -26.09 23.56
C GLU A 242 -17.53 -25.74 22.62
N ALA A 243 -17.61 -26.44 21.49
CA ALA A 243 -18.75 -26.31 20.59
C ALA A 243 -19.96 -27.09 21.15
N GLU A 244 -21.01 -26.37 21.51
CA GLU A 244 -22.26 -26.99 21.96
C GLU A 244 -23.23 -27.20 20.79
N TYR A 245 -23.72 -28.44 20.64
CA TYR A 245 -24.69 -28.80 19.61
C TYR A 245 -25.94 -29.41 20.25
N LYS A 246 -27.07 -28.73 20.11
CA LYS A 246 -28.36 -29.19 20.65
C LYS A 246 -28.94 -30.41 19.92
N HIS A 247 -28.39 -30.76 18.77
CA HIS A 247 -28.86 -31.88 17.95
C HIS A 247 -27.74 -32.43 17.05
N PRO A 248 -27.70 -33.74 16.75
CA PRO A 248 -26.74 -34.33 15.81
C PRO A 248 -26.71 -33.65 14.43
N VAL A 249 -27.87 -33.28 13.89
CA VAL A 249 -27.95 -32.53 12.62
C VAL A 249 -27.20 -31.20 12.67
N LEU A 250 -27.24 -30.49 13.80
CA LEU A 250 -26.48 -29.24 13.95
C LEU A 250 -24.98 -29.53 13.98
N ARG A 251 -24.55 -30.60 14.64
CA ARG A 251 -23.15 -31.05 14.64
C ARG A 251 -22.68 -31.34 13.22
N ASP A 252 -23.45 -32.11 12.44
CA ASP A 252 -23.08 -32.48 11.08
C ASP A 252 -22.97 -31.27 10.14
N VAL A 253 -23.81 -30.24 10.34
CA VAL A 253 -23.86 -29.07 9.45
C VAL A 253 -22.88 -27.96 9.88
N LEU A 254 -22.64 -27.80 11.19
CA LEU A 254 -21.89 -26.66 11.75
C LEU A 254 -20.50 -27.06 12.26
N SER A 255 -20.10 -28.34 12.20
CA SER A 255 -18.75 -28.78 12.59
C SER A 255 -17.65 -28.07 11.80
N GLU A 256 -17.86 -27.89 10.50
CA GLU A 256 -16.93 -27.18 9.60
C GLU A 256 -16.73 -25.70 9.94
N THR A 257 -17.62 -25.11 10.73
CA THR A 257 -17.56 -23.72 11.18
C THR A 257 -17.57 -23.60 12.70
N HIS A 258 -17.07 -24.62 13.39
CA HIS A 258 -16.90 -24.63 14.85
C HIS A 258 -18.18 -24.30 15.63
N GLY A 259 -19.34 -24.73 15.13
CA GLY A 259 -20.65 -24.49 15.76
C GLY A 259 -21.28 -23.14 15.44
N VAL A 260 -20.60 -22.27 14.69
CA VAL A 260 -21.13 -20.96 14.29
C VAL A 260 -21.89 -21.07 12.97
N MET A 261 -23.09 -20.50 12.86
CA MET A 261 -23.81 -20.42 11.59
C MET A 261 -23.22 -19.29 10.73
N VAL A 262 -22.59 -19.64 9.61
CA VAL A 262 -21.90 -18.69 8.73
C VAL A 262 -22.60 -18.62 7.36
N TYR A 263 -23.04 -19.75 6.85
CA TYR A 263 -23.49 -19.87 5.46
C TYR A 263 -25.00 -20.01 5.30
N GLN A 264 -25.53 -19.49 4.19
CA GLN A 264 -26.92 -19.69 3.78
C GLN A 264 -27.22 -21.18 3.60
N GLU A 265 -26.29 -21.92 3.01
CA GLU A 265 -26.40 -23.35 2.76
C GLU A 265 -26.49 -24.16 4.07
N GLN A 266 -25.81 -23.72 5.14
CA GLN A 266 -25.96 -24.34 6.46
C GLN A 266 -27.38 -24.16 6.99
N VAL A 267 -27.92 -22.95 6.92
CA VAL A 267 -29.30 -22.67 7.33
C VAL A 267 -30.29 -23.49 6.49
N MET A 268 -30.08 -23.57 5.17
CA MET A 268 -30.92 -24.41 4.30
C MET A 268 -30.91 -25.87 4.73
N ARG A 269 -29.74 -26.42 5.06
CA ARG A 269 -29.60 -27.81 5.52
C ARG A 269 -30.24 -28.03 6.88
N ILE A 270 -30.18 -27.07 7.80
CA ILE A 270 -30.85 -27.13 9.10
C ILE A 270 -32.36 -27.11 8.92
N LEU A 271 -32.91 -26.15 8.16
CA LEU A 271 -34.34 -26.08 7.85
C LEU A 271 -34.84 -27.37 7.19
N ASN A 272 -34.03 -27.99 6.34
CA ASN A 272 -34.38 -29.21 5.63
C ASN A 272 -34.30 -30.47 6.49
N ARG A 273 -33.16 -30.71 7.15
CA ARG A 273 -32.91 -31.95 7.88
C ARG A 273 -33.55 -31.97 9.27
N LEU A 274 -33.67 -30.81 9.91
CA LEU A 274 -34.28 -30.69 11.24
C LEU A 274 -35.75 -30.28 11.14
N GLY A 275 -36.09 -29.31 10.27
CA GLY A 275 -37.46 -28.81 10.13
C GLY A 275 -38.31 -29.51 9.07
N GLY A 276 -37.77 -30.46 8.31
CA GLY A 276 -38.50 -31.15 7.23
C GLY A 276 -38.87 -30.25 6.03
N ILE A 277 -38.29 -29.05 5.92
CA ILE A 277 -38.62 -28.10 4.86
C ILE A 277 -37.85 -28.45 3.59
N GLU A 278 -38.54 -28.58 2.46
CA GLU A 278 -37.89 -28.81 1.16
C GLU A 278 -36.81 -27.75 0.85
N LEU A 279 -35.66 -28.16 0.30
CA LEU A 279 -34.51 -27.27 0.07
C LEU A 279 -34.86 -26.01 -0.75
N ALA A 280 -35.71 -26.14 -1.78
CA ALA A 280 -36.16 -25.00 -2.58
C ALA A 280 -36.93 -23.97 -1.72
N LYS A 281 -37.80 -24.44 -0.82
CA LYS A 281 -38.56 -23.59 0.10
C LYS A 281 -37.68 -23.02 1.22
N ALA A 282 -36.67 -23.75 1.65
CA ALA A 282 -35.69 -23.27 2.64
C ALA A 282 -34.93 -22.04 2.11
N TYR A 283 -34.58 -22.01 0.83
CA TYR A 283 -33.98 -20.82 0.21
C TYR A 283 -34.96 -19.64 0.16
N THR A 284 -36.23 -19.88 -0.17
CA THR A 284 -37.28 -18.85 -0.13
C THR A 284 -37.48 -18.31 1.29
N CYS A 285 -37.38 -19.16 2.31
CA CYS A 285 -37.44 -18.78 3.72
C CYS A 285 -36.31 -17.83 4.10
N ILE A 286 -35.05 -18.15 3.73
CA ILE A 286 -33.90 -17.25 3.97
C ILE A 286 -34.13 -15.89 3.31
N LYS A 287 -34.55 -15.87 2.04
CA LYS A 287 -34.87 -14.61 1.34
C LYS A 287 -36.01 -13.83 2.02
N ALA A 288 -37.01 -14.52 2.56
CA ALA A 288 -38.10 -13.90 3.28
C ALA A 288 -37.62 -13.25 4.59
N ILE A 289 -36.71 -13.91 5.33
CA ILE A 289 -36.09 -13.37 6.54
C ILE A 289 -35.26 -12.12 6.20
N SER A 290 -34.38 -12.19 5.20
CA SER A 290 -33.55 -11.03 4.81
C SER A 290 -34.40 -9.84 4.35
N LYS A 291 -35.57 -10.09 3.73
CA LYS A 291 -36.53 -9.05 3.30
C LYS A 291 -37.59 -8.70 4.35
N LYS A 292 -37.49 -9.24 5.57
CA LYS A 292 -38.44 -9.02 6.68
C LYS A 292 -39.91 -9.26 6.28
N LYS A 293 -40.19 -10.31 5.51
CA LYS A 293 -41.56 -10.68 5.09
C LYS A 293 -42.27 -11.51 6.16
N GLU A 294 -42.87 -10.85 7.13
CA GLU A 294 -43.44 -11.46 8.36
C GLU A 294 -44.37 -12.64 8.10
N SER A 295 -45.28 -12.55 7.13
CA SER A 295 -46.24 -13.63 6.82
C SER A 295 -45.56 -14.94 6.39
N LEU A 296 -44.53 -14.85 5.54
CA LEU A 296 -43.75 -16.02 5.12
C LEU A 296 -42.86 -16.56 6.25
N ILE A 297 -42.36 -15.68 7.12
CA ILE A 297 -41.53 -16.09 8.26
C ILE A 297 -42.38 -16.91 9.24
N ALA A 298 -43.59 -16.43 9.59
CA ALA A 298 -44.51 -17.12 10.48
C ALA A 298 -44.91 -18.52 9.95
N GLN A 299 -45.22 -18.64 8.65
CA GLN A 299 -45.56 -19.93 8.05
C GLN A 299 -44.42 -20.94 8.11
N ASN A 300 -43.17 -20.49 7.92
CA ASN A 300 -42.01 -21.37 7.98
C ASN A 300 -41.61 -21.70 9.44
N TYR A 301 -41.90 -20.80 10.38
CA TYR A 301 -41.70 -21.03 11.81
C TYR A 301 -42.48 -22.25 12.28
N GLU A 302 -43.81 -22.26 12.06
CA GLU A 302 -44.67 -23.37 12.50
C GLU A 302 -44.18 -24.72 11.96
N LYS A 303 -43.91 -24.77 10.65
CA LYS A 303 -43.39 -25.98 9.99
C LYS A 303 -42.04 -26.43 10.55
N PHE A 304 -41.14 -25.48 10.81
CA PHE A 304 -39.83 -25.80 11.38
C PHE A 304 -39.96 -26.39 12.78
N ILE A 305 -40.82 -25.81 13.63
CA ILE A 305 -41.03 -26.30 15.00
C ILE A 305 -41.65 -27.71 14.98
N GLU A 306 -42.68 -27.94 14.16
CA GLU A 306 -43.31 -29.26 14.01
C GLU A 306 -42.29 -30.31 13.55
N GLY A 307 -41.49 -29.99 12.52
CA GLY A 307 -40.45 -30.88 12.00
C GLY A 307 -39.36 -31.16 13.04
N ALA A 308 -38.88 -30.13 13.73
CA ALA A 308 -37.81 -30.27 14.73
C ALA A 308 -38.24 -31.12 15.93
N VAL A 309 -39.48 -30.96 16.39
CA VAL A 309 -40.05 -31.79 17.47
C VAL A 309 -40.23 -33.24 17.01
N ALA A 310 -40.71 -33.46 15.78
CA ALA A 310 -40.80 -34.80 15.19
C ALA A 310 -39.43 -35.47 15.02
N ALA A 311 -38.37 -34.68 14.83
CA ALA A 311 -36.98 -35.14 14.77
C ALA A 311 -36.34 -35.40 16.15
N GLY A 312 -37.08 -35.23 17.25
CA GLY A 312 -36.63 -35.55 18.62
C GLY A 312 -36.08 -34.38 19.42
N LEU A 313 -36.27 -33.13 18.97
CA LEU A 313 -35.84 -31.94 19.69
C LEU A 313 -36.94 -31.42 20.64
N ALA A 314 -36.55 -30.95 21.83
CA ALA A 314 -37.50 -30.26 22.69
C ALA A 314 -37.99 -28.96 22.03
N LYS A 315 -39.29 -28.63 22.18
CA LYS A 315 -39.88 -27.44 21.56
C LYS A 315 -39.11 -26.14 21.89
N LYS A 316 -38.68 -25.98 23.14
CA LYS A 316 -37.87 -24.83 23.58
C LYS A 316 -36.56 -24.72 22.79
N ASP A 317 -35.87 -25.84 22.59
CA ASP A 317 -34.62 -25.86 21.83
C ASP A 317 -34.88 -25.58 20.34
N ALA A 318 -35.99 -26.04 19.78
CA ALA A 318 -36.40 -25.72 18.41
C ALA A 318 -36.65 -24.21 18.24
N GLU A 319 -37.34 -23.58 19.19
CA GLU A 319 -37.58 -22.13 19.21
C GLU A 319 -36.28 -21.34 19.31
N GLU A 320 -35.34 -21.78 20.15
CA GLU A 320 -34.02 -21.15 20.25
C GLU A 320 -33.22 -21.26 18.94
N ILE A 321 -33.22 -22.43 18.28
CA ILE A 321 -32.58 -22.60 16.96
C ILE A 321 -33.23 -21.71 15.91
N TRP A 322 -34.56 -21.61 15.89
CA TRP A 322 -35.27 -20.72 14.98
C TRP A 322 -34.86 -19.26 15.17
N ASN A 323 -34.81 -18.79 16.42
CA ASN A 323 -34.40 -17.43 16.74
C ASN A 323 -32.97 -17.16 16.30
N LEU A 324 -32.07 -18.14 16.43
CA LEU A 324 -30.73 -18.07 15.85
C LEU A 324 -30.84 -17.93 14.33
N ILE A 325 -31.57 -18.80 13.63
CA ILE A 325 -31.74 -18.73 12.17
C ILE A 325 -32.24 -17.34 11.73
N VAL A 326 -33.23 -16.77 12.41
CA VAL A 326 -33.76 -15.43 12.07
C VAL A 326 -32.71 -14.34 12.27
N LYS A 327 -31.96 -14.39 13.38
CA LYS A 327 -30.86 -13.45 13.65
C LYS A 327 -29.73 -13.59 12.62
N PHE A 328 -29.38 -14.82 12.22
CA PHE A 328 -28.29 -15.11 11.29
C PHE A 328 -28.65 -14.90 9.82
N ALA A 329 -29.87 -15.18 9.38
CA ALA A 329 -30.25 -15.09 7.96
C ALA A 329 -30.23 -13.65 7.41
N GLY A 330 -30.15 -12.63 8.29
CA GLY A 330 -29.81 -11.26 7.88
C GLY A 330 -28.35 -11.08 7.44
N TYR A 331 -27.45 -11.95 7.89
CA TYR A 331 -25.99 -11.86 7.69
C TYR A 331 -25.36 -13.09 7.04
N GLY A 332 -26.11 -14.18 6.84
CA GLY A 332 -25.64 -15.42 6.27
C GLY A 332 -25.07 -15.22 4.86
N PHE A 333 -23.87 -15.77 4.63
CA PHE A 333 -23.13 -15.59 3.39
C PHE A 333 -23.32 -16.78 2.43
N ASN A 334 -23.23 -16.54 1.13
CA ASN A 334 -23.35 -17.60 0.14
C ASN A 334 -22.04 -18.41 0.07
N LYS A 335 -22.08 -19.70 0.43
CA LYS A 335 -20.87 -20.54 0.53
C LYS A 335 -20.25 -20.80 -0.83
N SER A 336 -21.03 -21.08 -1.86
CA SER A 336 -20.48 -21.38 -3.19
C SER A 336 -19.69 -20.20 -3.76
N HIS A 337 -20.21 -18.98 -3.62
CA HIS A 337 -19.49 -17.75 -3.97
C HIS A 337 -18.22 -17.57 -3.14
N SER A 338 -18.32 -17.72 -1.81
CA SER A 338 -17.15 -17.60 -0.91
C SER A 338 -16.05 -18.61 -1.26
N THR A 339 -16.43 -19.85 -1.57
CA THR A 339 -15.52 -20.94 -1.90
C THR A 339 -14.75 -20.68 -3.18
N ALA A 340 -15.44 -20.22 -4.23
CA ALA A 340 -14.80 -19.92 -5.51
C ALA A 340 -13.77 -18.78 -5.39
N TYR A 341 -14.07 -17.75 -4.61
CA TYR A 341 -13.15 -16.63 -4.38
C TYR A 341 -12.02 -16.98 -3.40
N ALA A 342 -12.31 -17.81 -2.39
CA ALA A 342 -11.30 -18.35 -1.48
C ALA A 342 -10.25 -19.19 -2.23
N LEU A 343 -10.62 -19.88 -3.31
CA LEU A 343 -9.66 -20.60 -4.15
C LEU A 343 -8.65 -19.66 -4.80
N ILE A 344 -9.10 -18.52 -5.34
CA ILE A 344 -8.21 -17.49 -5.92
C ILE A 344 -7.33 -16.88 -4.83
N ALA A 345 -7.90 -16.60 -3.65
CA ALA A 345 -7.14 -16.13 -2.49
C ALA A 345 -6.03 -17.12 -2.11
N TYR A 346 -6.36 -18.41 -2.04
CA TYR A 346 -5.40 -19.47 -1.76
C TYR A 346 -4.32 -19.58 -2.83
N GLN A 347 -4.69 -19.53 -4.12
CA GLN A 347 -3.73 -19.56 -5.23
C GLN A 347 -2.73 -18.40 -5.17
N THR A 348 -3.21 -17.18 -4.89
CA THR A 348 -2.32 -16.02 -4.73
C THR A 348 -1.41 -16.15 -3.49
N ALA A 349 -1.92 -16.66 -2.37
CA ALA A 349 -1.10 -16.94 -1.19
C ALA A 349 -0.05 -18.02 -1.45
N TYR A 350 -0.42 -19.09 -2.16
CA TYR A 350 0.48 -20.18 -2.52
C TYR A 350 1.63 -19.67 -3.38
N LEU A 351 1.32 -18.92 -4.44
CA LEU A 351 2.35 -18.31 -5.30
C LEU A 351 3.25 -17.35 -4.53
N LYS A 352 2.68 -16.52 -3.64
CA LYS A 352 3.48 -15.63 -2.79
C LYS A 352 4.43 -16.39 -1.87
N SER A 353 4.06 -17.59 -1.42
CA SER A 353 4.89 -18.42 -0.53
C SER A 353 5.95 -19.27 -1.23
N HIS A 354 5.71 -19.72 -2.47
CA HIS A 354 6.59 -20.66 -3.18
C HIS A 354 7.35 -20.05 -4.37
N TYR A 355 6.78 -19.02 -5.00
CA TYR A 355 7.32 -18.31 -6.16
C TYR A 355 7.32 -16.81 -5.88
N SER A 356 7.92 -16.43 -4.74
CA SER A 356 7.77 -15.10 -4.17
C SER A 356 8.29 -14.00 -5.10
N VAL A 357 9.42 -14.21 -5.78
CA VAL A 357 10.02 -13.21 -6.68
C VAL A 357 9.11 -12.98 -7.89
N GLU A 358 8.69 -14.05 -8.55
CA GLU A 358 7.85 -14.00 -9.76
C GLU A 358 6.44 -13.49 -9.46
N PHE A 359 5.85 -13.93 -8.35
CA PHE A 359 4.54 -13.45 -7.92
C PHE A 359 4.58 -11.96 -7.58
N MET A 360 5.62 -11.50 -6.85
CA MET A 360 5.74 -10.08 -6.52
C MET A 360 5.99 -9.23 -7.76
N ALA A 361 6.77 -9.68 -8.75
CA ALA A 361 6.92 -8.98 -10.03
C ALA A 361 5.58 -8.87 -10.80
N ALA A 362 4.79 -9.95 -10.83
CA ALA A 362 3.46 -9.92 -11.45
C ALA A 362 2.48 -8.99 -10.71
N LEU A 363 2.53 -8.98 -9.38
CA LEU A 363 1.73 -8.12 -8.52
C LEU A 363 2.07 -6.64 -8.75
N LEU A 364 3.36 -6.29 -8.68
CA LEU A 364 3.88 -4.93 -8.95
C LEU A 364 3.46 -4.44 -10.34
N SER A 365 3.59 -5.29 -11.36
CA SER A 365 3.12 -4.99 -12.72
C SER A 365 1.60 -4.76 -12.77
N GLY A 366 0.86 -5.53 -11.97
CA GLY A 366 -0.57 -5.35 -11.81
C GLY A 366 -0.95 -4.02 -11.16
N ASP A 367 -0.10 -3.44 -10.30
CA ASP A 367 -0.34 -2.17 -9.58
C ASP A 367 -0.07 -0.92 -10.42
N ILE A 368 0.66 -1.04 -11.53
CA ILE A 368 1.02 0.08 -12.41
C ILE A 368 -0.21 0.94 -12.81
N PRO A 369 -1.36 0.37 -13.23
CA PRO A 369 -2.54 1.17 -13.57
C PRO A 369 -3.13 1.98 -12.40
N GLY A 370 -2.84 1.57 -11.16
CA GLY A 370 -3.32 2.21 -9.92
C GLY A 370 -2.35 3.22 -9.31
N ARG A 371 -1.24 3.53 -9.99
CA ARG A 371 -0.16 4.38 -9.48
C ARG A 371 -0.64 5.77 -9.07
N ASN A 372 -0.17 6.20 -7.90
CA ASN A 372 -0.44 7.51 -7.33
C ASN A 372 0.86 8.12 -6.81
N PHE A 373 1.44 9.04 -7.58
CA PHE A 373 2.70 9.70 -7.21
C PHE A 373 2.53 10.80 -6.14
N LYS A 374 1.33 11.01 -5.59
CA LYS A 374 1.05 12.04 -4.57
C LYS A 374 0.86 11.46 -3.16
N LYS A 375 0.46 10.20 -3.05
CA LYS A 375 0.25 9.50 -1.78
C LYS A 375 0.72 8.07 -1.93
N LYS A 376 1.08 7.43 -0.82
CA LYS A 376 1.44 6.01 -0.78
C LYS A 376 0.37 5.17 -1.49
N ASP A 377 0.80 4.42 -2.49
CA ASP A 377 -0.04 3.54 -3.32
C ASP A 377 0.33 2.07 -3.10
N ALA A 378 -0.46 1.17 -3.69
CA ALA A 378 -0.25 -0.27 -3.54
C ALA A 378 1.11 -0.74 -4.05
N LEU A 379 1.64 -0.12 -5.12
CA LEU A 379 2.96 -0.48 -5.65
C LEU A 379 4.04 -0.17 -4.61
N VAL A 380 4.00 1.02 -4.00
CA VAL A 380 4.95 1.37 -2.93
C VAL A 380 4.83 0.42 -1.74
N GLU A 381 3.61 0.10 -1.32
CA GLU A 381 3.38 -0.87 -0.23
C GLU A 381 3.91 -2.28 -0.54
N HIS A 382 3.85 -2.72 -1.80
CA HIS A 382 4.36 -4.02 -2.23
C HIS A 382 5.87 -4.01 -2.47
N MET A 383 6.46 -2.87 -2.84
CA MET A 383 7.93 -2.68 -2.87
C MET A 383 8.53 -2.80 -1.47
N GLU A 384 7.90 -2.22 -0.46
CA GLU A 384 8.30 -2.37 0.94
C GLU A 384 8.20 -3.83 1.41
N ASP A 385 7.17 -4.55 0.96
CA ASP A 385 7.06 -5.98 1.21
C ASP A 385 8.18 -6.77 0.53
N CYS A 386 8.60 -6.42 -0.70
CA CYS A 386 9.76 -7.02 -1.35
C CYS A 386 11.02 -6.86 -0.49
N ALA A 387 11.29 -5.65 0.01
CA ALA A 387 12.42 -5.39 0.90
C ALA A 387 12.35 -6.23 2.19
N ARG A 388 11.18 -6.31 2.83
CA ARG A 388 10.95 -7.16 4.02
C ARG A 388 11.14 -8.64 3.75
N MET A 389 10.77 -9.10 2.56
CA MET A 389 10.93 -10.49 2.11
C MET A 389 12.38 -10.80 1.66
N GLY A 390 13.26 -9.81 1.63
CA GLY A 390 14.63 -9.96 1.12
C GLY A 390 14.72 -10.11 -0.39
N ILE A 391 13.70 -9.65 -1.12
CA ILE A 391 13.66 -9.66 -2.59
C ILE A 391 14.35 -8.39 -3.09
N GLU A 392 15.43 -8.57 -3.85
CA GLU A 392 16.17 -7.46 -4.46
C GLU A 392 15.42 -6.93 -5.70
N VAL A 393 15.16 -5.61 -5.71
CA VAL A 393 14.58 -4.92 -6.86
C VAL A 393 15.65 -3.99 -7.47
N ILE A 394 16.04 -4.28 -8.70
CA ILE A 394 17.02 -3.52 -9.47
C ILE A 394 16.38 -2.24 -9.99
N ALA A 395 17.10 -1.13 -9.88
CA ALA A 395 16.71 0.18 -10.38
C ALA A 395 16.37 0.16 -11.88
N PRO A 396 15.51 1.09 -12.35
CA PRO A 396 15.19 1.15 -13.77
C PRO A 396 16.45 1.40 -14.61
N ASP A 397 16.51 0.78 -15.78
CA ASP A 397 17.60 0.95 -16.75
C ASP A 397 17.08 0.72 -18.17
N VAL A 398 17.23 1.69 -19.07
CA VAL A 398 16.78 1.55 -20.47
C VAL A 398 17.38 0.34 -21.18
N ASN A 399 18.54 -0.14 -20.73
CA ASN A 399 19.24 -1.28 -21.31
C ASN A 399 18.83 -2.65 -20.73
N HIS A 400 18.10 -2.70 -19.61
CA HIS A 400 17.74 -3.95 -18.94
C HIS A 400 16.26 -4.04 -18.53
N SER A 401 15.60 -2.93 -18.20
CA SER A 401 14.19 -2.88 -17.79
C SER A 401 13.24 -3.10 -18.97
N ASP A 402 12.18 -3.87 -18.75
CA ASP A 402 11.09 -4.06 -19.71
C ASP A 402 9.93 -3.08 -19.44
N VAL A 403 8.87 -3.16 -20.25
CA VAL A 403 7.64 -2.37 -20.05
C VAL A 403 7.05 -2.62 -18.67
N ASP A 404 6.91 -3.89 -18.29
CA ASP A 404 6.41 -4.37 -16.99
C ASP A 404 7.57 -4.83 -16.09
N PHE A 405 7.29 -5.16 -14.82
CA PHE A 405 8.33 -5.71 -13.95
C PHE A 405 8.68 -7.11 -14.42
N SER A 406 9.96 -7.36 -14.64
CA SER A 406 10.47 -8.66 -15.09
C SER A 406 11.40 -9.28 -14.04
N VAL A 407 11.69 -10.58 -14.18
CA VAL A 407 12.54 -11.33 -13.27
C VAL A 407 13.72 -11.90 -14.04
N ALA A 408 14.92 -11.65 -13.55
CA ALA A 408 16.16 -12.25 -14.05
C ALA A 408 17.12 -12.46 -12.87
N ASP A 409 17.87 -13.56 -12.88
CA ASP A 409 18.87 -13.91 -11.85
C ASP A 409 18.35 -13.86 -10.40
N GLY A 410 17.07 -14.20 -10.20
CA GLY A 410 16.41 -14.16 -8.88
C GLY A 410 16.09 -12.76 -8.37
N LYS A 411 16.18 -11.73 -9.23
CA LYS A 411 15.93 -10.32 -8.92
C LYS A 411 14.79 -9.77 -9.75
N ILE A 412 14.12 -8.76 -9.22
CA ILE A 412 13.06 -8.04 -9.95
C ILE A 412 13.68 -6.82 -10.63
N TYR A 413 13.48 -6.65 -11.93
CA TYR A 413 13.87 -5.45 -12.66
C TYR A 413 12.71 -4.46 -12.71
N PHE A 414 12.99 -3.20 -12.37
CA PHE A 414 11.96 -2.16 -12.31
C PHE A 414 11.34 -1.90 -13.69
N ALA A 415 10.02 -1.80 -13.75
CA ALA A 415 9.27 -1.55 -14.98
C ALA A 415 9.45 -0.11 -15.49
N LEU A 416 9.72 0.06 -16.79
CA LEU A 416 9.73 1.39 -17.41
C LEU A 416 8.36 2.07 -17.29
N SER A 417 7.27 1.31 -17.43
CA SER A 417 5.90 1.86 -17.37
C SER A 417 5.47 2.31 -15.96
N ALA A 418 6.22 1.94 -14.92
CA ALA A 418 5.97 2.37 -13.54
C ALA A 418 6.54 3.76 -13.22
N ILE A 419 7.34 4.34 -14.12
CA ILE A 419 7.93 5.67 -13.98
C ILE A 419 6.91 6.72 -14.44
N LYS A 420 6.71 7.76 -13.64
CA LYS A 420 5.81 8.87 -13.95
C LYS A 420 6.15 9.47 -15.32
N GLY A 421 5.16 9.58 -16.20
CA GLY A 421 5.34 10.14 -17.54
C GLY A 421 6.01 9.21 -18.55
N CYS A 422 6.49 8.03 -18.14
CA CYS A 422 6.87 6.94 -19.02
C CYS A 422 5.73 5.91 -19.01
N GLY A 423 4.68 6.16 -19.81
CA GLY A 423 3.54 5.24 -19.90
C GLY A 423 3.87 3.96 -20.70
N GLY A 424 2.89 3.07 -20.84
CA GLY A 424 3.04 1.81 -21.59
C GLY A 424 3.61 2.02 -23.01
N GLY A 425 3.10 2.97 -23.79
CA GLY A 425 3.58 3.20 -25.16
C GLY A 425 5.04 3.65 -25.27
N ALA A 426 5.52 4.47 -24.32
CA ALA A 426 6.92 4.89 -24.30
C ALA A 426 7.83 3.72 -23.91
N GLY A 427 7.47 2.97 -22.86
CA GLY A 427 8.19 1.76 -22.46
C GLY A 427 8.24 0.72 -23.58
N GLU A 428 7.12 0.51 -24.29
CA GLU A 428 7.01 -0.47 -25.38
C GLU A 428 7.93 -0.10 -26.54
N SER A 429 7.99 1.20 -26.85
CA SER A 429 8.88 1.72 -27.89
C SER A 429 10.35 1.53 -27.53
N ILE A 430 10.74 1.82 -26.29
CA ILE A 430 12.12 1.64 -25.78
C ILE A 430 12.52 0.16 -25.84
N GLU A 431 11.65 -0.72 -25.34
CA GLU A 431 11.90 -2.16 -25.30
C GLU A 431 12.01 -2.75 -26.72
N ALA A 432 11.08 -2.40 -27.61
CA ALA A 432 11.06 -2.88 -28.99
C ALA A 432 12.31 -2.43 -29.76
N GLU A 433 12.69 -1.15 -29.65
CA GLU A 433 13.86 -0.58 -30.30
C GLU A 433 15.15 -1.23 -29.78
N ARG A 434 15.26 -1.47 -28.47
CA ARG A 434 16.39 -2.18 -27.86
C ARG A 434 16.48 -3.63 -28.36
N LYS A 435 15.36 -4.35 -28.43
CA LYS A 435 15.32 -5.73 -28.92
C LYS A 435 15.72 -5.83 -30.40
N GLN A 436 15.39 -4.82 -31.20
CA GLN A 436 15.70 -4.80 -32.63
C GLN A 436 17.16 -4.41 -32.92
N ASN A 437 17.67 -3.36 -32.26
CA ASN A 437 18.95 -2.73 -32.64
C ASN A 437 20.02 -2.81 -31.54
N GLY A 438 19.77 -3.52 -30.43
CA GLY A 438 20.71 -3.73 -29.34
C GLY A 438 20.67 -2.64 -28.27
N LYS A 439 21.61 -2.73 -27.30
CA LYS A 439 21.71 -1.78 -26.18
C LYS A 439 21.99 -0.35 -26.67
N PHE A 440 21.45 0.63 -25.97
CA PHE A 440 21.78 2.04 -26.15
C PHE A 440 23.17 2.33 -25.60
N GLN A 441 23.95 3.09 -26.35
CA GLN A 441 25.32 3.45 -25.97
C GLN A 441 25.37 4.68 -25.06
N ASP A 442 24.58 5.70 -25.42
CA ASP A 442 24.47 6.96 -24.70
C ASP A 442 23.13 7.65 -24.98
N LEU A 443 22.96 8.87 -24.45
CA LEU A 443 21.73 9.65 -24.61
C LEU A 443 21.49 10.12 -26.05
N PHE A 444 22.54 10.32 -26.85
CA PHE A 444 22.40 10.72 -28.26
C PHE A 444 21.92 9.55 -29.10
N ASP A 445 22.54 8.37 -28.93
CA ASP A 445 22.08 7.12 -29.56
C ASP A 445 20.61 6.82 -29.22
N PHE A 446 20.22 7.00 -27.96
CA PHE A 446 18.83 6.87 -27.53
C PHE A 446 17.90 7.84 -28.28
N CYS A 447 18.24 9.12 -28.37
CA CYS A 447 17.44 10.14 -29.05
C CYS A 447 17.39 9.97 -30.58
N GLU A 448 18.44 9.42 -31.20
CA GLU A 448 18.53 9.18 -32.65
C GLU A 448 17.77 7.92 -33.11
N ARG A 449 17.57 6.98 -32.20
CA ARG A 449 16.86 5.72 -32.46
C ARG A 449 15.35 5.84 -32.22
N LEU A 450 14.93 6.58 -31.20
CA LEU A 450 13.52 6.68 -30.81
C LEU A 450 12.83 7.89 -31.43
N ASP A 451 11.57 7.71 -31.87
CA ASP A 451 10.76 8.82 -32.37
C ASP A 451 10.36 9.76 -31.21
N PRO A 452 10.63 11.08 -31.31
CA PRO A 452 10.23 12.07 -30.29
C PRO A 452 8.72 12.10 -29.99
N GLY A 453 7.87 11.62 -30.91
CA GLY A 453 6.44 11.45 -30.69
C GLY A 453 6.09 10.34 -29.70
N GLN A 454 6.95 9.33 -29.57
CA GLN A 454 6.80 8.22 -28.62
C GLN A 454 7.49 8.52 -27.28
N CYS A 455 8.69 9.12 -27.33
CA CYS A 455 9.47 9.53 -26.16
C CYS A 455 9.75 11.03 -26.23
N ASN A 456 8.87 11.83 -25.61
CA ASN A 456 9.02 13.28 -25.60
C ASN A 456 10.03 13.75 -24.53
N ARG A 457 10.34 15.05 -24.52
CA ARG A 457 11.28 15.67 -23.56
C ARG A 457 10.92 15.33 -22.11
N ALA A 458 9.64 15.43 -21.74
CA ALA A 458 9.21 15.17 -20.37
C ALA A 458 9.45 13.71 -19.97
N THR A 459 9.25 12.75 -20.88
CA THR A 459 9.55 11.33 -20.64
C THR A 459 11.04 11.09 -20.44
N ILE A 460 11.90 11.72 -21.24
CA ILE A 460 13.36 11.56 -21.11
C ILE A 460 13.85 12.21 -19.80
N GLU A 461 13.33 13.38 -19.44
CA GLU A 461 13.63 14.02 -18.14
C GLU A 461 13.24 13.11 -16.98
N THR A 462 12.08 12.45 -17.02
CA THR A 462 11.67 11.54 -15.94
C THR A 462 12.49 10.26 -15.89
N LEU A 463 12.95 9.74 -17.04
CA LEU A 463 13.88 8.62 -17.11
C LEU A 463 15.25 8.98 -16.50
N ILE A 464 15.78 10.18 -16.77
CA ILE A 464 17.03 10.66 -16.13
C ILE A 464 16.83 10.78 -14.61
N LYS A 465 15.73 11.40 -14.16
CA LYS A 465 15.40 11.52 -12.73
C LYS A 465 15.29 10.17 -12.02
N ALA A 466 14.75 9.16 -12.71
CA ALA A 466 14.59 7.81 -12.20
C ALA A 466 15.89 7.00 -12.13
N GLY A 467 16.97 7.48 -12.77
CA GLY A 467 18.23 6.73 -12.89
C GLY A 467 18.28 5.75 -14.06
N ALA A 468 17.31 5.80 -14.98
CA ALA A 468 17.21 4.86 -16.10
C ALA A 468 18.39 4.92 -17.09
N PHE A 469 19.22 5.96 -17.00
CA PHE A 469 20.40 6.16 -17.84
C PHE A 469 21.71 6.07 -17.05
N ASP A 470 21.67 5.68 -15.77
CA ASP A 470 22.87 5.58 -14.92
C ASP A 470 23.86 4.53 -15.49
N SER A 471 23.37 3.58 -16.29
CA SER A 471 24.19 2.58 -17.01
C SER A 471 25.12 3.16 -18.08
N PHE A 472 24.92 4.40 -18.52
CA PHE A 472 25.82 5.10 -19.44
C PHE A 472 27.10 5.62 -18.76
N GLY A 473 27.21 5.54 -17.43
CA GLY A 473 28.36 6.05 -16.68
C GLY A 473 28.45 7.59 -16.63
N ALA A 474 27.36 8.28 -17.01
CA ALA A 474 27.24 9.73 -16.94
C ALA A 474 26.54 10.16 -15.65
N LYS A 475 26.87 11.36 -15.15
CA LYS A 475 26.17 11.98 -14.02
C LYS A 475 24.77 12.43 -14.42
N ARG A 476 23.80 12.38 -13.50
CA ARG A 476 22.43 12.87 -13.79
C ARG A 476 22.44 14.37 -14.11
N SER A 477 23.28 15.15 -13.44
CA SER A 477 23.50 16.56 -13.77
C SER A 477 23.97 16.76 -15.22
N GLN A 478 24.92 15.93 -15.69
CA GLN A 478 25.46 15.98 -17.05
C GLN A 478 24.38 15.65 -18.08
N LEU A 479 23.64 14.58 -17.88
CA LEU A 479 22.55 14.16 -18.78
C LEU A 479 21.47 15.24 -18.91
N MET A 480 21.08 15.88 -17.80
CA MET A 480 20.14 17.00 -17.83
C MET A 480 20.67 18.19 -18.63
N ALA A 481 21.96 18.51 -18.50
CA ALA A 481 22.58 19.63 -19.21
C ALA A 481 22.67 19.40 -20.74
N ILE A 482 22.85 18.15 -21.18
CA ILE A 482 22.98 17.81 -22.61
C ILE A 482 21.67 17.40 -23.29
N LEU A 483 20.59 17.19 -22.53
CA LEU A 483 19.32 16.67 -23.03
C LEU A 483 18.81 17.40 -24.27
N GLU A 484 18.79 18.74 -24.24
CA GLU A 484 18.26 19.54 -25.34
C GLU A 484 19.06 19.36 -26.63
N ARG A 485 20.39 19.20 -26.52
CA ARG A 485 21.27 18.94 -27.66
C ARG A 485 21.07 17.53 -28.21
N ALA A 486 20.94 16.54 -27.34
CA ALA A 486 20.70 15.15 -27.73
C ALA A 486 19.37 15.01 -28.51
N MET A 487 18.31 15.65 -28.01
CA MET A 487 17.00 15.67 -28.70
C MET A 487 17.06 16.37 -30.06
N GLN A 488 17.80 17.48 -30.18
CA GLN A 488 17.99 18.17 -31.45
C GLN A 488 18.74 17.29 -32.47
N SER A 489 19.78 16.57 -32.03
CA SER A 489 20.51 15.59 -32.87
C SER A 489 19.56 14.52 -33.39
N GLY A 490 18.75 13.92 -32.49
CA GLY A 490 17.78 12.89 -32.85
C GLY A 490 16.73 13.37 -33.85
N ALA A 491 16.19 14.57 -33.64
CA ALA A 491 15.22 15.17 -34.56
C ALA A 491 15.82 15.43 -35.95
N ALA A 492 17.08 15.88 -36.03
CA ALA A 492 17.79 16.08 -37.30
C ALA A 492 18.04 14.74 -38.01
N ALA A 493 18.54 13.72 -37.30
CA ALA A 493 18.77 12.39 -37.86
C ALA A 493 17.47 11.75 -38.39
N LEU A 494 16.35 11.93 -37.69
CA LEU A 494 15.04 11.46 -38.13
C LEU A 494 14.54 12.21 -39.37
N ALA A 495 14.75 13.52 -39.44
CA ALA A 495 14.40 14.33 -40.61
C ALA A 495 15.20 13.90 -41.85
N ASP A 496 16.49 13.61 -41.70
CA ASP A 496 17.36 13.11 -42.77
C ASP A 496 16.93 11.72 -43.26
N ARG A 497 16.54 10.81 -42.35
CA ARG A 497 15.98 9.51 -42.73
C ARG A 497 14.66 9.65 -43.49
N ARG A 498 13.77 10.57 -43.07
CA ARG A 498 12.45 10.80 -43.70
C ARG A 498 12.56 11.51 -45.05
N SER A 499 13.56 12.37 -45.24
CA SER A 499 13.77 13.08 -46.51
C SER A 499 14.31 12.18 -47.62
N GLY A 500 14.66 10.92 -47.31
CA GLY A 500 15.14 9.96 -48.30
C GLY A 500 16.56 10.26 -48.81
N GLN A 501 17.27 11.21 -48.19
CA GLN A 501 18.70 11.40 -48.42
C GLN A 501 19.48 10.24 -47.79
N ARG A 502 19.47 9.07 -48.46
CA ARG A 502 20.68 8.26 -48.45
C ARG A 502 21.75 9.13 -49.06
N SER A 503 22.70 9.58 -48.24
CA SER A 503 23.83 10.41 -48.68
C SER A 503 24.41 9.83 -49.97
N LEU A 504 24.21 10.54 -51.08
CA LEU A 504 24.63 10.13 -52.43
C LEU A 504 26.17 10.13 -52.60
N PHE A 505 26.89 10.38 -51.49
CA PHE A 505 28.35 10.40 -51.36
C PHE A 505 28.89 9.29 -50.44
N GLY A 506 28.05 8.35 -50.01
CA GLY A 506 28.41 7.29 -49.04
C GLY A 506 29.30 6.14 -49.55
N GLU A 507 29.83 6.20 -50.77
CA GLU A 507 30.72 5.14 -51.32
C GLU A 507 32.19 5.53 -51.44
N ILE A 508 32.63 6.68 -50.90
CA ILE A 508 34.06 7.02 -50.88
C ILE A 508 34.45 7.56 -49.50
N GLU A 509 34.65 6.65 -48.55
CA GLU A 509 35.85 6.56 -47.70
C GLU A 509 35.66 5.45 -46.66
N GLU A 510 36.32 4.31 -46.87
CA GLU A 510 36.75 3.42 -45.80
C GLU A 510 37.80 4.17 -44.96
N ALA A 511 37.33 5.08 -44.11
CA ALA A 511 38.06 5.54 -42.96
C ALA A 511 37.19 5.23 -41.75
N THR A 512 37.76 4.50 -40.80
CA THR A 512 37.21 4.25 -39.47
C THR A 512 36.82 5.57 -38.80
N THR A 513 35.61 6.06 -39.05
CA THR A 513 35.00 7.14 -38.30
C THR A 513 34.45 6.53 -37.03
N ALA A 514 35.28 6.56 -35.98
CA ALA A 514 34.79 6.44 -34.62
C ALA A 514 33.60 7.42 -34.48
N ALA A 515 32.49 6.92 -33.93
CA ALA A 515 31.33 7.74 -33.61
C ALA A 515 31.78 9.03 -32.89
N PRO A 516 31.19 10.20 -33.18
CA PRO A 516 31.56 11.44 -32.53
C PRO A 516 31.51 11.24 -31.01
N VAL A 517 32.66 11.38 -30.34
CA VAL A 517 32.76 11.21 -28.89
C VAL A 517 31.84 12.24 -28.24
N VAL A 518 30.78 11.79 -27.59
CA VAL A 518 29.86 12.66 -26.85
C VAL A 518 30.62 13.32 -25.70
N THR A 519 30.91 14.60 -25.83
CA THR A 519 31.60 15.35 -24.78
C THR A 519 30.60 15.76 -23.69
N LEU A 520 30.60 15.02 -22.58
CA LEU A 520 29.85 15.41 -21.39
C LEU A 520 30.47 16.65 -20.72
N PRO A 521 29.67 17.63 -20.27
CA PRO A 521 30.19 18.79 -19.56
C PRO A 521 30.82 18.38 -18.23
N ASP A 522 31.95 18.99 -17.86
CA ASP A 522 32.55 18.77 -16.55
C ASP A 522 31.81 19.61 -15.49
N ILE A 523 30.76 19.01 -14.93
CA ILE A 523 29.96 19.59 -13.86
C ILE A 523 29.89 18.63 -12.67
N PRO A 524 29.79 19.16 -11.43
CA PRO A 524 29.61 18.34 -10.25
C PRO A 524 28.29 17.54 -10.35
N GLU A 525 28.26 16.38 -9.70
CA GLU A 525 27.01 15.64 -9.54
C GLU A 525 26.09 16.36 -8.54
N LEU A 526 24.79 16.13 -8.67
CA LEU A 526 23.79 16.58 -7.72
C LEU A 526 24.04 16.03 -6.32
N GLU A 527 23.64 16.79 -5.30
CA GLU A 527 23.66 16.31 -3.92
C GLU A 527 22.75 15.08 -3.76
N GLU A 528 23.08 14.19 -2.82
CA GLU A 528 22.34 12.94 -2.62
C GLU A 528 20.85 13.19 -2.36
N ARG A 529 20.54 14.19 -1.53
CA ARG A 529 19.17 14.61 -1.23
C ARG A 529 18.40 15.07 -2.48
N GLU A 530 19.06 15.77 -3.40
CA GLU A 530 18.45 16.21 -4.64
C GLU A 530 18.15 15.02 -5.56
N LYS A 531 19.08 14.06 -5.69
CA LYS A 531 18.85 12.82 -6.45
C LYS A 531 17.68 12.01 -5.89
N LEU A 532 17.62 11.85 -4.56
CA LEU A 532 16.53 11.16 -3.88
C LEU A 532 15.19 11.86 -4.09
N ASN A 533 15.17 13.20 -4.07
CA ASN A 533 13.96 13.96 -4.37
C ASN A 533 13.52 13.78 -5.83
N MET A 534 14.46 13.74 -6.78
CA MET A 534 14.17 13.44 -8.19
C MET A 534 13.57 12.04 -8.35
N GLU A 535 14.13 11.03 -7.69
CA GLU A 535 13.59 9.67 -7.68
C GLU A 535 12.17 9.66 -7.13
N LYS A 536 11.94 10.24 -5.96
CA LYS A 536 10.59 10.28 -5.37
C LYS A 536 9.58 11.01 -6.25
N GLU A 537 9.99 12.07 -6.94
CA GLU A 537 9.10 12.82 -7.84
C GLU A 537 8.53 11.93 -8.97
N VAL A 538 9.34 11.00 -9.49
CA VAL A 538 9.02 10.20 -10.68
C VAL A 538 8.72 8.73 -10.39
N LEU A 539 9.22 8.19 -9.28
CA LEU A 539 8.96 6.84 -8.79
C LEU A 539 7.93 6.83 -7.65
N GLY A 540 7.66 7.96 -7.00
CA GLY A 540 6.73 8.06 -5.87
C GLY A 540 7.30 7.57 -4.53
N PHE A 541 8.54 7.05 -4.51
CA PHE A 541 9.26 6.59 -3.33
C PHE A 541 10.78 6.68 -3.59
N TYR A 542 11.59 6.47 -2.54
CA TYR A 542 13.05 6.46 -2.63
C TYR A 542 13.55 5.05 -2.92
N LEU A 543 14.20 4.83 -4.09
CA LEU A 543 14.61 3.49 -4.52
C LEU A 543 16.08 3.21 -4.18
N SER A 544 16.98 4.18 -4.43
CA SER A 544 18.42 3.99 -4.26
C SER A 544 18.89 4.01 -2.81
N SER A 545 18.31 4.88 -1.97
CA SER A 545 18.63 5.00 -0.55
C SER A 545 17.50 5.67 0.23
N HIS A 546 17.35 5.36 1.53
CA HIS A 546 16.38 6.03 2.37
C HIS A 546 16.93 7.41 2.81
N PRO A 547 16.13 8.49 2.85
CA PRO A 547 16.56 9.80 3.37
C PRO A 547 17.15 9.78 4.79
N LEU A 548 16.90 8.70 5.54
CA LEU A 548 17.40 8.53 6.92
C LEU A 548 18.86 8.08 6.94
N ALA A 549 19.40 7.60 5.82
CA ALA A 549 20.79 7.15 5.73
C ALA A 549 21.77 8.29 6.05
N GLU A 550 21.48 9.53 5.62
CA GLU A 550 22.25 10.74 5.96
C GLU A 550 22.31 10.98 7.48
N TYR A 551 21.28 10.54 8.19
CA TYR A 551 21.07 10.79 9.61
C TYR A 551 21.34 9.57 10.49
N ALA A 552 21.82 8.46 9.92
CA ALA A 552 22.03 7.20 10.62
C ALA A 552 22.94 7.36 11.85
N ASP A 553 24.03 8.12 11.73
CA ASP A 553 24.96 8.40 12.84
C ASP A 553 24.30 9.19 13.97
N SER A 554 23.45 10.16 13.63
CA SER A 554 22.70 10.96 14.60
C SER A 554 21.72 10.07 15.36
N PHE A 555 20.97 9.22 14.67
CA PHE A 555 20.07 8.27 15.31
C PHE A 555 20.82 7.25 16.16
N ALA A 556 21.93 6.68 15.67
CA ALA A 556 22.76 5.76 16.45
C ALA A 556 23.33 6.40 17.72
N THR A 557 23.54 7.72 17.71
CA THR A 557 24.10 8.47 18.85
C THR A 557 23.03 8.88 19.87
N PHE A 558 21.85 9.33 19.41
CA PHE A 558 20.83 9.96 20.26
C PHE A 558 19.59 9.09 20.52
N CYS A 559 19.29 8.12 19.65
CA CYS A 559 18.14 7.24 19.81
C CYS A 559 18.49 6.01 20.64
N SER A 560 17.51 5.56 21.42
CA SER A 560 17.69 4.45 22.35
C SER A 560 17.52 3.09 21.69
N HIS A 561 16.62 2.96 20.72
CA HIS A 561 16.26 1.70 20.09
C HIS A 561 15.92 1.92 18.61
N THR A 562 15.82 0.84 17.85
CA THR A 562 15.21 0.81 16.51
C THR A 562 13.78 0.27 16.59
N SER A 563 13.03 0.41 15.50
CA SER A 563 11.65 -0.09 15.34
C SER A 563 11.57 -1.61 15.56
N THR A 564 12.59 -2.37 15.15
CA THR A 564 12.64 -3.83 15.29
C THR A 564 12.95 -4.28 16.72
N GLU A 565 13.73 -3.49 17.47
CA GLU A 565 14.09 -3.80 18.87
C GLU A 565 12.90 -3.66 19.84
N LEU A 566 11.81 -2.99 19.43
CA LEU A 566 10.63 -2.79 20.28
C LEU A 566 9.94 -4.11 20.67
N ALA A 567 10.07 -5.14 19.83
CA ALA A 567 9.47 -6.46 20.07
C ALA A 567 10.04 -7.18 21.29
N GLU A 568 11.23 -6.81 21.75
CA GLU A 568 11.87 -7.42 22.90
C GLU A 568 11.62 -6.67 24.21
N LEU A 569 10.99 -5.48 24.14
CA LEU A 569 10.83 -4.58 25.28
C LEU A 569 9.52 -4.80 26.04
N PRO A 570 9.52 -4.66 27.37
CA PRO A 570 8.31 -4.81 28.19
C PRO A 570 7.28 -3.70 27.93
N ASP A 571 6.02 -3.96 28.28
CA ASP A 571 4.97 -2.94 28.27
C ASP A 571 5.40 -1.72 29.09
N ARG A 572 5.08 -0.52 28.61
CA ARG A 572 5.44 0.77 29.22
C ARG A 572 6.93 1.09 29.30
N ALA A 573 7.80 0.37 28.58
CA ALA A 573 9.19 0.80 28.41
C ALA A 573 9.28 2.17 27.74
N GLU A 574 10.08 3.08 28.29
CA GLU A 574 10.41 4.36 27.65
C GLU A 574 11.41 4.13 26.51
N VAL A 575 11.09 4.66 25.34
CA VAL A 575 11.94 4.58 24.16
C VAL A 575 11.98 5.91 23.42
N THR A 576 13.16 6.24 22.91
CA THR A 576 13.40 7.27 21.89
C THR A 576 13.76 6.58 20.59
N LEU A 577 12.97 6.83 19.55
CA LEU A 577 13.13 6.31 18.20
C LEU A 577 13.41 7.45 17.25
N GLY A 578 14.25 7.22 16.24
CA GLY A 578 14.54 8.18 15.19
C GLY A 578 14.01 7.67 13.86
N GLY A 579 13.33 8.52 13.11
CA GLY A 579 12.73 8.08 11.85
C GLY A 579 12.07 9.19 11.06
N MET A 580 11.38 8.77 10.00
CA MET A 580 10.61 9.60 9.10
C MET A 580 9.11 9.31 9.32
N ILE A 581 8.29 10.37 9.39
CA ILE A 581 6.84 10.22 9.55
C ILE A 581 6.17 9.81 8.23
N SER A 582 5.34 8.78 8.29
CA SER A 582 4.46 8.33 7.20
C SER A 582 3.04 7.98 7.70
N SER A 583 2.12 7.61 6.80
CA SER A 583 0.80 7.03 7.14
C SER A 583 -0.06 7.79 8.17
N ILE A 584 -0.07 9.12 8.08
CA ILE A 584 -0.77 10.02 9.03
C ILE A 584 -2.29 9.91 8.89
N LYS A 585 -2.96 9.60 10.01
CA LYS A 585 -4.42 9.60 10.17
C LYS A 585 -4.79 10.44 11.38
N MET A 586 -5.52 11.52 11.15
CA MET A 586 -6.06 12.36 12.22
C MET A 586 -7.48 11.93 12.56
N ALA A 587 -7.82 11.93 13.84
CA ALA A 587 -9.15 11.58 14.31
C ALA A 587 -9.49 12.33 15.61
N HIS A 588 -10.74 12.19 16.06
CA HIS A 588 -11.22 12.75 17.32
C HIS A 588 -11.60 11.64 18.31
N ILE A 589 -11.29 11.83 19.59
CA ILE A 589 -11.72 10.89 20.63
C ILE A 589 -13.24 10.94 20.82
N ARG A 590 -13.88 9.77 20.94
CA ARG A 590 -15.35 9.64 21.07
C ARG A 590 -15.87 9.97 22.48
N LYS A 591 -15.01 9.92 23.50
CA LYS A 591 -15.34 10.24 24.89
C LYS A 591 -14.31 11.22 25.44
N VAL A 592 -14.74 12.45 25.69
CA VAL A 592 -13.90 13.49 26.29
C VAL A 592 -13.86 13.28 27.81
N ARG A 593 -12.66 13.20 28.40
CA ARG A 593 -12.51 13.14 29.86
C ARG A 593 -12.78 14.53 30.45
N PRO A 594 -13.34 14.64 31.67
CA PRO A 594 -13.55 15.95 32.31
C PRO A 594 -12.21 16.71 32.43
N GLY A 595 -12.14 17.94 31.90
CA GLY A 595 -10.96 18.81 31.97
C GLY A 595 -10.06 18.84 30.72
N VAL A 596 -10.28 17.99 29.72
CA VAL A 596 -9.51 17.99 28.47
C VAL A 596 -10.32 18.68 27.36
N THR A 597 -9.81 19.79 26.82
CA THR A 597 -10.43 20.53 25.70
C THR A 597 -9.98 20.04 24.33
N ALA A 598 -8.79 19.46 24.23
CA ALA A 598 -8.28 18.89 22.99
C ALA A 598 -8.90 17.51 22.72
N THR A 599 -9.58 17.36 21.58
CA THR A 599 -10.17 16.08 21.18
C THR A 599 -9.44 15.41 20.02
N LYS A 600 -8.61 16.18 19.31
CA LYS A 600 -7.91 15.75 18.10
C LYS A 600 -6.64 14.99 18.46
N TYR A 601 -6.42 13.84 17.85
CA TYR A 601 -5.22 13.02 18.00
C TYR A 601 -4.74 12.55 16.63
N ALA A 602 -3.48 12.11 16.55
CA ALA A 602 -2.91 11.57 15.32
C ALA A 602 -2.37 10.16 15.54
N ASN A 603 -2.66 9.29 14.57
CA ASN A 603 -1.96 8.02 14.42
C ASN A 603 -1.11 8.11 13.15
N PHE A 604 0.18 7.82 13.24
CA PHE A 604 1.09 7.84 12.10
C PHE A 604 2.08 6.68 12.24
N ASP A 605 2.83 6.37 11.19
CA ASP A 605 3.92 5.41 11.28
C ASP A 605 5.24 6.19 11.36
N LEU A 606 6.14 5.75 12.23
CA LEU A 606 7.52 6.23 12.25
C LEU A 606 8.39 5.15 11.60
N GLU A 607 8.91 5.46 10.42
CA GLU A 607 9.76 4.58 9.62
C GLU A 607 11.22 4.85 9.95
N ASP A 608 11.98 3.81 10.30
CA ASP A 608 13.44 3.85 10.39
C ASP A 608 14.06 2.94 9.32
N VAL A 609 15.40 2.84 9.29
CA VAL A 609 16.10 1.98 8.31
C VAL A 609 15.82 0.47 8.50
N ASN A 610 15.26 0.07 9.65
CA ASN A 610 15.04 -1.33 10.00
C ASN A 610 13.57 -1.75 9.86
N GLY A 611 12.63 -0.80 9.82
CA GLY A 611 11.20 -1.08 9.75
C GLY A 611 10.35 0.13 10.08
N ALA A 612 9.10 -0.13 10.46
CA ALA A 612 8.13 0.90 10.80
C ALA A 612 7.41 0.53 12.10
N THR A 613 7.03 1.53 12.87
CA THR A 613 6.23 1.34 14.08
C THR A 613 5.03 2.27 14.10
N ARG A 614 3.89 1.73 14.55
CA ARG A 614 2.66 2.51 14.68
C ARG A 614 2.76 3.44 15.89
N CYS A 615 2.66 4.73 15.63
CA CYS A 615 2.73 5.78 16.62
C CYS A 615 1.33 6.36 16.90
N ILE A 616 1.08 6.66 18.17
CA ILE A 616 -0.13 7.34 18.64
C ILE A 616 0.28 8.60 19.39
N LEU A 617 -0.16 9.76 18.91
CA LEU A 617 0.00 11.05 19.57
C LEU A 617 -1.36 11.51 20.09
N TRP A 618 -1.57 11.33 21.40
CA TRP A 618 -2.84 11.63 22.07
C TRP A 618 -3.12 13.15 22.13
N PRO A 619 -4.37 13.59 22.41
CA PRO A 619 -4.74 14.99 22.22
C PRO A 619 -3.91 16.04 22.95
N ASP A 620 -3.46 15.76 24.17
CA ASP A 620 -2.64 16.71 24.94
C ASP A 620 -1.28 16.92 24.26
N ASP A 621 -0.63 15.82 23.85
CA ASP A 621 0.64 15.85 23.14
C ASP A 621 0.47 16.37 21.70
N PHE A 622 -0.66 16.07 21.05
CA PHE A 622 -1.01 16.58 19.71
C PHE A 622 -1.21 18.10 19.72
N ALA A 623 -1.79 18.66 20.79
CA ALA A 623 -1.94 20.11 20.91
C ALA A 623 -0.59 20.84 20.97
N MET A 624 0.46 20.18 21.48
CA MET A 624 1.81 20.76 21.58
C MET A 624 2.67 20.49 20.34
N TYR A 625 2.63 19.26 19.81
CA TYR A 625 3.56 18.80 18.77
C TYR A 625 2.90 18.52 17.42
N GLY A 626 1.58 18.72 17.29
CA GLY A 626 0.80 18.34 16.11
C GLY A 626 1.26 19.01 14.80
N GLU A 627 1.89 20.19 14.87
CA GLU A 627 2.46 20.87 13.69
C GLU A 627 3.68 20.14 13.11
N LEU A 628 4.40 19.36 13.93
CA LEU A 628 5.54 18.55 13.49
C LEU A 628 5.11 17.26 12.80
N VAL A 629 3.83 16.87 12.92
CA VAL A 629 3.28 15.67 12.29
C VAL A 629 2.97 15.95 10.82
N GLN A 630 4.02 15.96 10.01
CA GLN A 630 3.98 16.17 8.57
C GLN A 630 4.57 14.96 7.84
N ALA A 631 4.09 14.69 6.64
CA ALA A 631 4.66 13.63 5.82
C ALA A 631 6.13 13.94 5.54
N ASP A 632 6.98 12.92 5.61
CA ASP A 632 8.43 13.00 5.37
C ASP A 632 9.23 13.83 6.39
N ALA A 633 8.59 14.25 7.49
CA ALA A 633 9.31 14.91 8.58
C ALA A 633 10.29 13.91 9.23
N ILE A 634 11.57 14.26 9.25
CA ILE A 634 12.63 13.48 9.91
C ILE A 634 12.83 14.02 11.32
N LEU A 635 12.59 13.17 12.31
CA LEU A 635 12.61 13.56 13.72
C LEU A 635 12.91 12.38 14.64
N ALA A 636 13.13 12.68 15.91
CA ALA A 636 13.04 11.68 16.97
C ALA A 636 11.71 11.79 17.70
N ALA A 637 11.13 10.64 18.01
CA ALA A 637 9.94 10.52 18.83
C ALA A 637 10.32 9.83 20.15
N ARG A 638 9.94 10.44 21.26
CA ARG A 638 10.09 9.86 22.61
C ARG A 638 8.72 9.49 23.15
N GLY A 639 8.63 8.34 23.80
CA GLY A 639 7.38 7.89 24.37
C GLY A 639 7.48 6.54 25.04
N VAL A 640 6.34 5.83 25.12
CA VAL A 640 6.23 4.54 25.79
C VAL A 640 5.59 3.47 24.90
N ILE A 641 6.04 2.24 25.07
CA ILE A 641 5.44 1.07 24.41
C ILE A 641 4.08 0.75 25.07
N ASP A 642 3.07 0.43 24.24
CA ASP A 642 1.75 -0.03 24.66
C ASP A 642 1.42 -1.40 24.01
N ARG A 643 1.34 -2.45 24.85
CA ARG A 643 1.07 -3.85 24.44
C ARG A 643 -0.34 -4.34 24.75
N ARG A 644 -1.34 -3.45 24.81
CA ARG A 644 -2.71 -3.83 25.15
C ARG A 644 -3.33 -4.70 24.04
N GLY A 645 -3.56 -5.98 24.32
CA GLY A 645 -4.32 -6.88 23.43
C GLY A 645 -3.92 -8.36 23.42
N GLY A 646 -2.78 -8.75 24.01
CA GLY A 646 -2.35 -10.15 24.03
C GLY A 646 -1.93 -10.72 22.66
N GLY A 647 -1.77 -9.86 21.66
CA GLY A 647 -1.12 -10.16 20.38
C GLY A 647 0.24 -9.47 20.26
N ASP A 648 1.02 -9.84 19.24
CA ASP A 648 2.34 -9.28 18.92
C ASP A 648 2.30 -7.84 18.38
N GLU A 649 1.14 -7.16 18.37
CA GLU A 649 1.03 -5.78 17.92
C GLU A 649 1.55 -4.79 18.97
N ILE A 650 2.58 -4.04 18.58
CA ILE A 650 3.28 -3.07 19.42
C ILE A 650 2.87 -1.67 18.95
N ASN A 651 2.19 -0.92 19.81
CA ASN A 651 1.95 0.49 19.58
C ASN A 651 2.96 1.34 20.35
N PHE A 652 3.37 2.45 19.76
CA PHE A 652 4.24 3.43 20.39
C PHE A 652 3.45 4.70 20.71
N ILE A 653 3.19 4.94 21.99
CA ILE A 653 2.53 6.17 22.43
C ILE A 653 3.59 7.25 22.52
N VAL A 654 3.54 8.21 21.59
CA VAL A 654 4.48 9.33 21.52
C VAL A 654 4.07 10.41 22.50
N ASN A 655 5.00 10.83 23.34
CA ASN A 655 4.83 11.93 24.29
C ASN A 655 5.56 13.19 23.85
N GLU A 656 6.60 13.06 23.02
CA GLU A 656 7.38 14.20 22.54
C GLU A 656 7.92 13.93 21.13
N LEU A 657 7.87 14.95 20.28
CA LEU A 657 8.49 14.97 18.95
C LEU A 657 9.62 16.01 18.93
N ILE A 658 10.79 15.62 18.42
CA ILE A 658 12.01 16.44 18.43
C ILE A 658 12.59 16.47 17.02
N PRO A 659 12.57 17.62 16.33
CA PRO A 659 13.23 17.79 15.04
C PRO A 659 14.70 17.36 15.07
N ILE A 660 15.17 16.74 13.99
CA ILE A 660 16.50 16.11 13.96
C ILE A 660 17.65 17.10 14.20
N ASP A 661 17.52 18.32 13.71
CA ASP A 661 18.48 19.42 13.90
C ASP A 661 18.62 19.83 15.38
N GLN A 662 17.62 19.56 16.20
CA GLN A 662 17.62 19.87 17.63
C GLN A 662 18.20 18.76 18.51
N LEU A 663 18.36 17.54 17.99
CA LEU A 663 18.85 16.39 18.78
C LEU A 663 20.23 16.64 19.37
N SER A 664 21.15 17.12 18.54
CA SER A 664 22.54 17.37 18.96
C SER A 664 22.61 18.43 20.06
N ALA A 665 21.93 19.56 19.88
CA ALA A 665 21.92 20.65 20.84
C ALA A 665 21.29 20.25 22.18
N ARG A 666 20.27 19.38 22.15
CA ARG A 666 19.49 19.01 23.33
C ARG A 666 20.11 17.90 24.17
N TYR A 667 20.76 16.92 23.52
CA TYR A 667 21.22 15.70 24.19
C TYR A 667 22.74 15.58 24.31
N THR A 668 23.51 16.46 23.65
CA THR A 668 24.97 16.49 23.81
C THR A 668 25.33 17.14 25.14
N ARG A 669 25.93 16.36 26.04
CA ARG A 669 26.47 16.85 27.32
C ARG A 669 27.93 17.28 27.18
N GLY A 670 28.64 16.70 26.22
CA GLY A 670 30.09 16.83 26.09
C GLY A 670 30.67 16.15 24.86
N ILE A 671 31.97 16.24 24.72
CA ILE A 671 32.77 15.57 23.69
C ILE A 671 33.94 14.84 24.36
N ALA A 672 34.12 13.57 23.99
CA ALA A 672 35.23 12.73 24.37
C ALA A 672 36.18 12.58 23.19
N LEU A 673 37.45 12.93 23.42
CA LEU A 673 38.49 13.01 22.42
C LEU A 673 39.59 12.03 22.78
N ARG A 674 39.85 11.07 21.90
CA ARG A 674 40.89 10.07 22.09
C ARG A 674 42.16 10.52 21.41
N LEU A 675 43.28 10.44 22.14
CA LEU A 675 44.60 10.67 21.58
C LEU A 675 45.48 9.45 21.83
N HIS A 676 46.32 9.11 20.85
CA HIS A 676 47.33 8.08 21.00
C HIS A 676 48.69 8.76 20.98
N GLU A 677 49.53 8.41 21.96
CA GLU A 677 50.85 9.01 22.14
C GLU A 677 51.72 8.83 20.90
N GLU A 678 51.71 7.64 20.30
CA GLU A 678 52.51 7.29 19.12
C GLU A 678 52.08 8.04 17.84
N THR A 679 50.79 8.35 17.68
CA THR A 679 50.27 8.92 16.42
C THR A 679 50.09 10.43 16.47
N HIS A 680 49.66 10.99 17.61
CA HIS A 680 49.28 12.41 17.69
C HIS A 680 50.36 13.28 18.33
N GLY A 681 51.11 12.75 19.30
CA GLY A 681 52.18 13.47 20.01
C GLY A 681 51.74 14.80 20.66
N GLU A 682 52.72 15.58 21.12
CA GLU A 682 52.48 16.83 21.86
C GLU A 682 51.98 17.99 20.97
N ARG A 683 52.33 17.97 19.69
CA ARG A 683 51.93 19.01 18.72
C ARG A 683 50.41 18.98 18.48
N ALA A 684 49.80 17.80 18.38
CA ALA A 684 48.35 17.68 18.24
C ALA A 684 47.62 18.14 19.50
N LEU A 685 48.16 17.92 20.70
CA LEU A 685 47.58 18.46 21.94
C LEU A 685 47.55 19.99 21.94
N THR A 686 48.63 20.61 21.44
CA THR A 686 48.70 22.07 21.32
C THR A 686 47.69 22.61 20.29
N GLN A 687 47.60 21.98 19.12
CA GLN A 687 46.62 22.35 18.10
C GLN A 687 45.18 22.12 18.56
N LEU A 688 44.93 21.01 19.27
CA LEU A 688 43.63 20.69 19.82
C LEU A 688 43.20 21.73 20.84
N ARG A 689 44.11 22.18 21.71
CA ARG A 689 43.84 23.27 22.65
C ARG A 689 43.41 24.55 21.93
N GLU A 690 44.09 24.93 20.86
CA GLU A 690 43.74 26.12 20.09
C GLU A 690 42.39 25.98 19.38
N ILE A 691 42.09 24.78 18.83
CA ILE A 691 40.78 24.48 18.25
C ILE A 691 39.70 24.63 19.32
N LEU A 692 39.82 23.96 20.48
CA LEU A 692 38.81 24.00 21.54
C LEU A 692 38.59 25.42 22.10
N ARG A 693 39.63 26.26 22.19
CA ARG A 693 39.49 27.66 22.62
C ARG A 693 38.68 28.52 21.66
N GLY A 694 38.65 28.16 20.37
CA GLY A 694 37.91 28.88 19.34
C GLY A 694 36.39 28.70 19.41
N TYR A 695 35.89 27.72 20.17
CA TYR A 695 34.46 27.39 20.25
C TYR A 695 34.01 27.26 21.72
N PRO A 696 34.03 28.33 22.53
CA PRO A 696 33.61 28.28 23.93
C PRO A 696 32.10 28.00 24.05
N GLY A 697 31.71 27.17 25.01
CA GLY A 697 30.29 26.81 25.24
C GLY A 697 30.06 26.11 26.58
N GLU A 698 28.98 25.32 26.67
CA GLU A 698 28.57 24.66 27.93
C GLU A 698 28.88 23.16 28.00
N CYS A 699 29.30 22.54 26.90
CA CYS A 699 29.54 21.10 26.83
C CYS A 699 30.89 20.72 27.44
N GLU A 700 30.92 19.62 28.20
CA GLU A 700 32.15 19.14 28.84
C GLU A 700 33.14 18.49 27.85
N VAL A 701 34.44 18.63 28.10
CA VAL A 701 35.47 17.94 27.29
C VAL A 701 36.14 16.84 28.13
N GLN A 702 36.17 15.63 27.58
CA GLN A 702 36.95 14.52 28.13
C GLN A 702 38.08 14.16 27.16
N LEU A 703 39.30 13.95 27.67
CA LEU A 703 40.42 13.40 26.92
C LEU A 703 40.65 11.96 27.35
N VAL A 704 40.86 11.07 26.38
CA VAL A 704 41.28 9.69 26.60
C VAL A 704 42.63 9.51 25.94
N LEU A 705 43.70 9.54 26.75
CA LEU A 705 45.07 9.34 26.29
C LEU A 705 45.39 7.84 26.31
N SER A 706 45.82 7.31 25.17
CA SER A 706 46.39 5.97 25.05
C SER A 706 47.90 6.11 24.93
N LEU A 707 48.62 5.63 25.94
CA LEU A 707 50.07 5.75 26.06
C LEU A 707 50.77 4.61 25.33
N ALA A 708 52.03 4.81 24.95
CA ALA A 708 52.84 3.83 24.22
C ALA A 708 53.11 2.55 25.02
N ASP A 709 53.04 2.62 26.36
CA ASP A 709 53.16 1.48 27.27
C ASP A 709 51.87 0.66 27.42
N GLY A 710 50.81 1.01 26.66
CA GLY A 710 49.49 0.37 26.72
C GLY A 710 48.57 0.94 27.81
N GLY A 711 49.04 1.89 28.61
CA GLY A 711 48.25 2.60 29.61
C GLY A 711 47.14 3.47 28.99
N ARG A 712 46.02 3.61 29.70
CA ARG A 712 44.93 4.54 29.31
C ARG A 712 44.63 5.50 30.45
N VAL A 713 44.66 6.80 30.14
CA VAL A 713 44.37 7.87 31.09
C VAL A 713 43.15 8.63 30.60
N GLN A 714 42.11 8.71 31.44
CA GLN A 714 40.91 9.51 31.16
C GLN A 714 40.96 10.79 31.99
N LEU A 715 40.93 11.93 31.32
CA LEU A 715 40.97 13.26 31.92
C LEU A 715 39.68 14.00 31.61
N ARG A 716 39.06 14.61 32.63
CA ARG A 716 37.95 15.54 32.44
C ARG A 716 38.49 16.96 32.55
N LEU A 717 38.34 17.76 31.51
CA LEU A 717 38.83 19.13 31.51
C LEU A 717 37.84 20.04 32.24
N GLY A 718 38.10 20.34 33.52
CA GLY A 718 37.18 21.13 34.34
C GLY A 718 37.01 22.59 33.89
N ASN A 719 38.05 23.18 33.29
CA ASN A 719 38.08 24.60 32.91
C ASN A 719 37.89 24.85 31.42
N VAL A 720 37.65 23.80 30.62
CA VAL A 720 37.47 23.89 29.17
C VAL A 720 36.11 23.32 28.85
N LYS A 721 35.20 24.21 28.47
CA LYS A 721 33.88 23.85 27.94
C LYS A 721 33.76 24.40 26.53
N VAL A 722 33.08 23.64 25.68
CA VAL A 722 32.97 23.96 24.24
C VAL A 722 31.53 23.96 23.77
N ASP A 723 31.27 24.67 22.69
CA ASP A 723 30.05 24.51 21.91
C ASP A 723 30.32 23.50 20.80
N VAL A 724 29.56 22.41 20.77
CA VAL A 724 29.81 21.28 19.86
C VAL A 724 29.15 21.55 18.51
N THR A 725 29.76 22.46 17.74
CA THR A 725 29.30 22.79 16.39
C THR A 725 29.82 21.79 15.35
N PRO A 726 29.15 21.66 14.19
CA PRO A 726 29.66 20.86 13.07
C PRO A 726 31.09 21.26 12.64
N GLU A 727 31.39 22.55 12.71
CA GLU A 727 32.71 23.08 12.36
C GLU A 727 33.79 22.68 13.37
N LEU A 728 33.50 22.75 14.68
CA LEU A 728 34.41 22.25 15.71
C LEU A 728 34.69 20.76 15.47
N ARG A 729 33.63 19.97 15.26
CA ARG A 729 33.76 18.52 15.04
C ARG A 729 34.63 18.22 13.83
N ARG A 730 34.39 18.87 12.69
CA ARG A 730 35.19 18.71 11.46
C ARG A 730 36.67 18.99 11.70
N ARG A 731 37.01 20.09 12.38
CA ARG A 731 38.41 20.46 12.65
C ARG A 731 39.11 19.49 13.61
N VAL A 732 38.37 18.95 14.58
CA VAL A 732 38.90 17.94 15.50
C VAL A 732 39.05 16.59 14.78
N ASP A 733 38.11 16.23 13.90
CA ASP A 733 38.19 15.02 13.07
C ASP A 733 39.36 15.09 12.08
N GLU A 734 39.64 16.24 11.48
CA GLU A 734 40.82 16.47 10.64
C GLU A 734 42.14 16.29 11.42
N LEU A 735 42.15 16.66 12.71
CA LEU A 735 43.35 16.59 13.54
C LEU A 735 43.58 15.20 14.17
N LEU A 736 42.53 14.55 14.64
CA LEU A 736 42.60 13.31 15.42
C LEU A 736 42.10 12.08 14.67
N GLY A 737 41.39 12.26 13.56
CA GLY A 737 40.65 11.20 12.86
C GLY A 737 39.26 10.96 13.45
N THR A 738 38.29 10.67 12.58
CA THR A 738 36.86 10.51 12.90
C THR A 738 36.55 9.44 13.95
N SER A 739 37.37 8.38 14.02
CA SER A 739 37.21 7.30 15.03
C SER A 739 37.63 7.70 16.44
N ASN A 740 38.30 8.85 16.60
CA ASN A 740 38.85 9.33 17.86
C ASN A 740 38.00 10.44 18.49
N VAL A 741 36.87 10.82 17.87
CA VAL A 741 35.94 11.81 18.40
C VAL A 741 34.61 11.16 18.73
N ARG A 742 34.09 11.41 19.93
CA ARG A 742 32.82 10.84 20.38
C ARG A 742 31.98 11.84 21.16
N LEU A 743 30.70 11.94 20.86
CA LEU A 743 29.76 12.74 21.66
C LEU A 743 29.41 12.01 22.96
N LEU A 744 29.37 12.75 24.05
CA LEU A 744 28.85 12.31 25.34
C LEU A 744 27.39 12.71 25.39
N THR A 745 26.48 11.73 25.41
CA THR A 745 25.04 11.97 25.40
C THR A 745 24.44 11.72 26.78
N SER A 746 23.37 12.44 27.11
CA SER A 746 22.65 12.28 28.38
C SER A 746 21.90 10.96 28.52
N HIS A 747 21.72 10.20 27.42
CA HIS A 747 20.91 8.98 27.36
C HIS A 747 21.72 7.70 27.00
N GLY A 748 23.05 7.80 26.83
CA GLY A 748 23.90 6.74 26.25
C GLY A 748 24.60 5.78 27.23
N ASP A 749 24.51 5.98 28.54
CA ASP A 749 25.26 5.13 29.50
C ASP A 749 24.61 3.76 29.78
N SER A 750 23.37 3.52 29.32
CA SER A 750 22.68 2.23 29.55
C SER A 750 23.09 1.12 28.56
N LYS A 751 23.40 1.44 27.30
CA LYS A 751 23.76 0.43 26.28
C LYS A 751 25.11 -0.25 26.52
N ARG A 752 26.04 0.37 27.24
CA ARG A 752 27.45 -0.10 27.30
C ARG A 752 27.81 -1.07 28.40
N LYS A 753 26.91 -1.42 29.33
CA LYS A 753 27.17 -2.54 30.25
C LYS A 753 27.13 -3.93 29.58
N ARG A 754 26.76 -4.04 28.29
CA ARG A 754 26.60 -5.33 27.58
C ARG A 754 27.61 -5.63 26.47
N ALA A 755 28.48 -4.70 26.07
CA ALA A 755 29.42 -4.94 24.96
C ALA A 755 30.88 -4.93 25.45
N ALA A 756 31.33 -6.07 25.99
CA ALA A 756 32.74 -6.45 25.99
C ALA A 756 32.98 -7.36 24.76
N PRO A 757 34.11 -7.25 24.05
CA PRO A 757 34.26 -7.84 22.73
C PRO A 757 34.58 -9.34 22.79
N ALA A 758 33.64 -10.18 22.38
CA ALA A 758 33.90 -11.55 21.95
C ALA A 758 34.26 -11.54 20.45
N ALA A 759 35.48 -11.09 20.12
CA ALA A 759 36.01 -11.15 18.76
C ALA A 759 37.52 -11.42 18.80
N ALA A 760 37.89 -12.58 19.35
CA ALA A 760 39.24 -13.14 19.24
C ALA A 760 39.19 -14.68 19.38
N ALA A 761 38.37 -15.35 18.57
CA ALA A 761 38.39 -16.82 18.44
C ALA A 761 37.65 -17.28 17.17
N ALA A 762 38.16 -16.93 15.99
CA ALA A 762 37.80 -17.59 14.73
C ALA A 762 38.79 -17.20 13.62
N ARG A 763 40.05 -17.61 13.78
CA ARG A 763 40.98 -17.84 12.68
C ARG A 763 41.78 -19.10 13.01
N SER A 764 41.20 -20.24 12.65
CA SER A 764 41.88 -21.50 12.31
C SER A 764 40.98 -22.25 11.35
#